data_AF-A0A7C1H5K3-F1
#
_entry.id   AF-A0A7C1H5K3-F1
#
_cell.length_a   1.000
_cell.length_b   1.000
_cell.length_c   1.000
_cell.angle_alpha   90.00
_cell.angle_beta   90.00
_cell.angle_gamma   90.00
#
_symmetry.space_group_name_H-M   'P 1'
#
loop_
_entity.id
_entity.type
_entity.pdbx_description
1 polymer ?
#
loop_
_entity_poly.entity_id
_entity_poly.type
_entity_poly.pdbx_seq_one_letter_code
_entity_poly.pdbx_strand_id
1 'polypeptide(L)'
;MKILRIKISEEKISYEPLPDEWKYLGASALIAKIINKEVPPMCDPLGAENKLIVACGPLAGTKAPQLGRISIGGKSPLTQGIKEANSGGPAGQDLDRLGLRAIVVEEAPAPGKTYCLYISKDKTQLLPADEYRGMKNYALADALRAKYGDKISVISIGIAGERQYKGASISLTDIFGDPSRNAARGGLGALMGAKGLKAIILDPSATEQIELTHAEDFRKAVRDWADTLKHDVSCSLYTRFGTPFAISNSAGHGTLPARNYRSGQPDNFVEVSGNNIQKILFERGGKMHGCMPGCVVQCSIIYPDKDGKRICGAYEYETIALLGTNLGITDNDAIARLKFICDDLGLDAIETGSSLGLAAEAGKMSWGDAQAAVKLLEEIEKGTPLGFALGNGAVTTARFLNISRVPAFKGQAVPAHDPRAVKGTGMTYFTSPMGADHTAGLTYRIPKNKDKQIENSLRAQIQSATCDAFGYCLNSVPGGASVYPFFAALMNARYGLNMNADEVMEIGKQTLRDQIAFNKKAQFSQIDTDIPSFFKDESIAPTKAVFDVDEKEVKNLWNALDAFQEKEKIWEVRIPPLPDIMLGAGVAGTMGARIRQLKVKKIFLVTDPFMYKSGRAEEIKNILAASGLETHIFPEVEPDPPLELIEKAGELYKETGCDAILGLGGGSSLDTAKTLGLRVTHGGDLRQYEGILGGGAKIKPLFPPIIAIPTTSGTGSEVNPCAVLTDKQRDLKFILMSNHFIPKLAVVDPLLCKTMPQTLTIESGIDALAHCIEGYVSLATSYHPYFESMALYGAKLVGRSLIPVYKDGNNIPARTDMCMAAICGGLAFLKGLGIGHAITHTLGARYHMPHGRAAIFGLLCFVKANKGTCKEQFADMAYLINRSSDLEESLLYLYKELDIPISLKSHGIKKEDLKGIAFFASRDAVNMATDPTTPSQQKIVELLTQIYE
;
A
#
# COMPACT_ATOMS: atom_id res chain seq x y z
N MET A 1 19.88 25.81 -18.73
CA MET A 1 19.51 25.82 -17.29
C MET A 1 20.49 26.69 -16.52
N LYS A 2 20.03 27.37 -15.47
CA LYS A 2 20.85 28.24 -14.61
C LYS A 2 20.64 27.93 -13.12
N ILE A 3 21.57 28.38 -12.29
CA ILE A 3 21.42 28.49 -10.83
C ILE A 3 21.13 29.96 -10.52
N LEU A 4 20.08 30.23 -9.76
CA LEU A 4 19.79 31.54 -9.20
C LEU A 4 20.46 31.65 -7.82
N ARG A 5 21.34 32.62 -7.62
CA ARG A 5 21.93 32.91 -6.30
C ARG A 5 21.35 34.18 -5.72
N ILE A 6 21.00 34.10 -4.44
CA ILE A 6 20.47 35.22 -3.67
C ILE A 6 21.35 35.39 -2.45
N LYS A 7 22.11 36.48 -2.44
CA LYS A 7 22.89 36.89 -1.27
C LYS A 7 22.07 37.93 -0.50
N ILE A 8 21.39 37.47 0.55
CA ILE A 8 20.33 38.25 1.22
C ILE A 8 20.90 39.48 1.93
N SER A 9 22.09 39.37 2.53
CA SER A 9 22.78 40.46 3.24
C SER A 9 23.04 41.70 2.36
N GLU A 10 23.31 41.48 1.07
CA GLU A 10 23.57 42.51 0.06
C GLU A 10 22.35 42.80 -0.83
N GLU A 11 21.22 42.13 -0.58
CA GLU A 11 20.02 42.14 -1.45
C GLU A 11 20.37 41.85 -2.93
N LYS A 12 21.41 41.02 -3.15
CA LYS A 12 22.01 40.79 -4.46
C LYS A 12 21.47 39.51 -5.11
N ILE A 13 21.11 39.64 -6.39
CA ILE A 13 20.58 38.56 -7.22
C ILE A 13 21.54 38.33 -8.39
N SER A 14 21.98 37.08 -8.58
CA SER A 14 22.82 36.70 -9.73
C SER A 14 22.39 35.37 -10.33
N TYR A 15 22.69 35.20 -11.62
CA TYR A 15 22.48 33.95 -12.33
C TYR A 15 23.81 33.37 -12.75
N GLU A 16 23.98 32.07 -12.53
CA GLU A 16 25.17 31.33 -12.94
C GLU A 16 24.76 30.16 -13.85
N PRO A 17 25.54 29.83 -14.88
CA PRO A 17 25.38 28.57 -15.58
C PRO A 17 25.67 27.40 -14.61
N LEU A 18 25.06 26.24 -14.85
CA LEU A 18 25.52 25.04 -14.15
C LEU A 18 26.93 24.69 -14.65
N PRO A 19 27.87 24.34 -13.75
CA PRO A 19 29.14 23.73 -14.12
C PRO A 19 28.90 22.48 -14.99
N ASP A 20 29.83 22.17 -15.89
CA ASP A 20 29.69 21.03 -16.81
C ASP A 20 29.45 19.70 -16.06
N GLU A 21 30.14 19.50 -14.93
CA GLU A 21 29.96 18.34 -14.05
C GLU A 21 28.54 18.21 -13.44
N TRP A 22 27.78 19.30 -13.38
CA TRP A 22 26.43 19.35 -12.79
C TRP A 22 25.33 19.54 -13.82
N LYS A 23 25.70 19.69 -15.10
CA LYS A 23 24.81 20.13 -16.18
C LYS A 23 23.50 19.36 -16.28
N TYR A 24 23.54 18.06 -15.99
CA TYR A 24 22.38 17.15 -16.06
C TYR A 24 21.88 16.70 -14.68
N LEU A 25 22.47 17.18 -13.60
CA LEU A 25 22.02 16.89 -12.24
C LEU A 25 20.83 17.79 -11.87
N GLY A 26 20.07 17.35 -10.87
CA GLY A 26 18.98 18.10 -10.28
C GLY A 26 18.70 17.63 -8.87
N ALA A 27 17.69 18.26 -8.26
CA ALA A 27 17.10 17.85 -6.99
C ALA A 27 18.16 17.43 -5.94
N SER A 28 18.03 16.26 -5.31
CA SER A 28 18.92 15.83 -4.22
C SER A 28 20.39 15.66 -4.64
N ALA A 29 20.66 15.24 -5.89
CA ALA A 29 22.01 15.08 -6.41
C ALA A 29 22.73 16.44 -6.52
N LEU A 30 22.04 17.44 -7.07
CA LEU A 30 22.60 18.79 -7.19
C LEU A 30 22.78 19.44 -5.81
N ILE A 31 21.82 19.26 -4.90
CA ILE A 31 21.93 19.72 -3.51
C ILE A 31 23.18 19.11 -2.85
N ALA A 32 23.40 17.80 -2.97
CA ALA A 32 24.55 17.13 -2.38
C ALA A 32 25.87 17.68 -2.92
N LYS A 33 25.97 17.95 -4.22
CA LYS A 33 27.16 18.58 -4.84
C LYS A 33 27.41 19.99 -4.31
N ILE A 34 26.39 20.84 -4.29
CA ILE A 34 26.52 22.23 -3.83
C ILE A 34 26.92 22.26 -2.35
N ILE A 35 26.25 21.49 -1.49
CA ILE A 35 26.57 21.44 -0.06
C ILE A 35 28.01 20.97 0.18
N ASN A 36 28.43 19.88 -0.47
CA ASN A 36 29.76 19.32 -0.26
C ASN A 36 30.90 20.25 -0.74
N LYS A 37 30.62 21.06 -1.77
CA LYS A 37 31.58 22.03 -2.32
C LYS A 37 31.58 23.36 -1.56
N GLU A 38 30.42 23.84 -1.13
CA GLU A 38 30.24 25.25 -0.78
C GLU A 38 29.80 25.51 0.66
N VAL A 39 29.35 24.49 1.40
CA VAL A 39 28.93 24.65 2.80
C VAL A 39 30.05 24.13 3.71
N PRO A 40 30.62 24.95 4.62
CA PRO A 40 31.57 24.47 5.61
C PRO A 40 30.93 23.40 6.50
N PRO A 41 31.45 22.16 6.56
CA PRO A 41 30.76 21.06 7.25
C PRO A 41 30.58 21.29 8.76
N MET A 42 31.40 22.15 9.37
CA MET A 42 31.34 22.50 10.80
C MET A 42 30.61 23.82 11.08
N CYS A 43 30.05 24.52 10.08
CA CYS A 43 29.33 25.78 10.33
C CYS A 43 28.09 25.56 11.21
N ASP A 44 27.65 26.63 11.88
CA ASP A 44 26.34 26.65 12.53
C ASP A 44 25.23 26.45 11.47
N PRO A 45 24.34 25.43 11.61
CA PRO A 45 23.24 25.24 10.68
C PRO A 45 22.30 26.44 10.52
N LEU A 46 22.19 27.34 11.50
CA LEU A 46 21.39 28.57 11.35
C LEU A 46 22.25 29.79 10.98
N GLY A 47 23.58 29.62 10.95
CA GLY A 47 24.55 30.67 10.66
C GLY A 47 24.59 31.11 9.18
N ALA A 48 25.36 32.17 8.92
CA ALA A 48 25.48 32.79 7.61
C ALA A 48 26.15 31.89 6.54
N GLU A 49 27.04 30.98 6.95
CA GLU A 49 27.79 30.10 6.06
C GLU A 49 26.96 28.93 5.52
N ASN A 50 25.87 28.55 6.19
CA ASN A 50 24.97 27.53 5.68
C ASN A 50 24.13 28.09 4.54
N LYS A 51 23.76 27.23 3.58
CA LYS A 51 22.99 27.61 2.40
C LYS A 51 21.65 26.88 2.40
N LEU A 52 20.58 27.61 2.07
CA LEU A 52 19.30 26.98 1.71
C LEU A 52 19.29 26.78 0.20
N ILE A 53 19.10 25.55 -0.24
CA ILE A 53 19.12 25.19 -1.66
C ILE A 53 17.78 24.59 -2.03
N VAL A 54 17.11 25.15 -3.03
CA VAL A 54 15.85 24.63 -3.60
C VAL A 54 16.16 24.17 -5.01
N ALA A 55 15.96 22.88 -5.33
CA ALA A 55 16.33 22.31 -6.62
C ALA A 55 15.23 21.39 -7.17
N CYS A 56 14.93 21.54 -8.46
CA CYS A 56 14.02 20.65 -9.18
C CYS A 56 14.77 19.51 -9.87
N GLY A 57 14.05 18.44 -10.21
CA GLY A 57 14.61 17.34 -10.97
C GLY A 57 14.98 17.73 -12.41
N PRO A 58 15.86 16.97 -13.09
CA PRO A 58 16.25 17.19 -14.47
C PRO A 58 15.15 17.00 -15.51
N LEU A 59 13.97 16.52 -15.11
CA LEU A 59 12.84 16.26 -15.99
C LEU A 59 11.57 17.01 -15.53
N ALA A 60 11.66 17.91 -14.56
CA ALA A 60 10.49 18.43 -13.84
C ALA A 60 9.49 19.23 -14.68
N GLY A 61 9.97 20.14 -15.53
CA GLY A 61 9.11 21.01 -16.37
C GLY A 61 8.46 20.30 -17.55
N THR A 62 8.80 19.03 -17.78
CA THR A 62 8.27 18.22 -18.88
C THR A 62 6.85 17.71 -18.61
N LYS A 63 6.29 16.94 -19.55
CA LYS A 63 4.99 16.25 -19.40
C LYS A 63 5.12 14.82 -18.84
N ALA A 64 6.33 14.39 -18.46
CA ALA A 64 6.48 13.07 -17.89
C ALA A 64 5.84 13.01 -16.50
N PRO A 65 5.04 11.96 -16.21
CA PRO A 65 4.24 11.92 -15.01
C PRO A 65 5.14 11.70 -13.78
N GLN A 66 4.73 12.23 -12.64
CA GLN A 66 5.42 12.13 -11.33
C GLN A 66 6.84 12.70 -11.22
N LEU A 67 7.40 13.33 -12.26
CA LEU A 67 8.74 13.95 -12.26
C LEU A 67 8.77 15.40 -11.75
N GLY A 68 7.65 15.92 -11.25
CA GLY A 68 7.53 17.29 -10.75
C GLY A 68 7.93 17.50 -9.29
N ARG A 69 8.58 16.52 -8.62
CA ARG A 69 9.02 16.71 -7.23
C ARG A 69 10.13 17.77 -7.17
N ILE A 70 10.19 18.44 -6.02
CA ILE A 70 11.21 19.42 -5.68
C ILE A 70 11.91 19.02 -4.39
N SER A 71 13.22 19.23 -4.36
CA SER A 71 14.07 18.97 -3.20
C SER A 71 14.51 20.28 -2.58
N ILE A 72 14.49 20.35 -1.25
CA ILE A 72 15.05 21.47 -0.49
C ILE A 72 16.12 20.93 0.44
N GLY A 73 17.27 21.60 0.54
CA GLY A 73 18.39 21.09 1.34
C GLY A 73 19.33 22.15 1.90
N GLY A 74 20.18 21.68 2.82
CA GLY A 74 21.19 22.45 3.54
C GLY A 74 21.82 21.60 4.64
N LYS A 75 22.70 22.19 5.46
CA LYS A 75 23.07 21.56 6.75
C LYS A 75 21.88 21.66 7.69
N SER A 76 21.44 20.54 8.26
CA SER A 76 20.18 20.46 9.00
C SER A 76 20.30 21.02 10.42
N PRO A 77 19.42 21.96 10.83
CA PRO A 77 19.38 22.43 12.22
C PRO A 77 18.99 21.37 13.23
N LEU A 78 18.23 20.35 12.80
CA LEU A 78 17.75 19.27 13.67
C LEU A 78 18.84 18.21 13.91
N THR A 79 19.47 17.74 12.83
CA THR A 79 20.37 16.57 12.82
C THR A 79 21.84 16.92 12.72
N GLN A 80 22.20 18.16 12.36
CA GLN A 80 23.57 18.66 12.17
C GLN A 80 24.34 18.07 10.98
N GLY A 81 23.79 17.06 10.28
CA GLY A 81 24.34 16.52 9.04
C GLY A 81 23.81 17.23 7.79
N ILE A 82 24.06 16.64 6.63
CA ILE A 82 23.38 17.00 5.39
C ILE A 82 21.89 16.64 5.48
N LYS A 83 21.02 17.47 4.90
CA LYS A 83 19.60 17.14 4.74
C LYS A 83 19.10 17.55 3.38
N GLU A 84 18.28 16.67 2.83
CA GLU A 84 17.29 16.97 1.80
C GLU A 84 15.90 16.63 2.36
N ALA A 85 14.92 17.44 1.97
CA ALA A 85 13.51 17.16 2.16
C ALA A 85 12.77 17.40 0.84
N ASN A 86 12.01 16.39 0.42
CA ASN A 86 11.28 16.39 -0.83
C ASN A 86 9.83 16.87 -0.66
N SER A 87 9.28 17.52 -1.68
CA SER A 87 7.86 17.87 -1.73
C SER A 87 7.25 17.69 -3.12
N GLY A 88 5.93 17.45 -3.14
CA GLY A 88 5.11 17.57 -4.34
C GLY A 88 4.65 19.02 -4.57
N GLY A 89 3.62 19.19 -5.40
CA GLY A 89 3.16 20.51 -5.86
C GLY A 89 3.69 20.85 -7.27
N PRO A 90 3.26 21.97 -7.84
CA PRO A 90 3.73 22.44 -9.15
C PRO A 90 5.11 23.12 -9.12
N ALA A 91 5.60 23.52 -7.93
CA ALA A 91 6.82 24.34 -7.79
C ALA A 91 8.07 23.77 -8.49
N GLY A 92 8.29 22.45 -8.45
CA GLY A 92 9.42 21.83 -9.15
C GLY A 92 9.32 22.00 -10.68
N GLN A 93 8.12 21.90 -11.23
CA GLN A 93 7.88 22.08 -12.67
C GLN A 93 7.99 23.55 -13.07
N ASP A 94 7.45 24.44 -12.24
CA ASP A 94 7.49 25.88 -12.48
C ASP A 94 8.93 26.40 -12.47
N LEU A 95 9.76 25.91 -11.54
CA LEU A 95 11.18 26.28 -11.47
C LEU A 95 11.93 25.91 -12.76
N ASP A 96 11.72 24.69 -13.28
CA ASP A 96 12.36 24.24 -14.53
C ASP A 96 11.84 25.02 -15.75
N ARG A 97 10.54 25.37 -15.80
CA ARG A 97 9.95 26.21 -16.86
C ARG A 97 10.44 27.65 -16.84
N LEU A 98 10.81 28.16 -15.66
CA LEU A 98 11.50 29.44 -15.49
C LEU A 98 13.00 29.37 -15.89
N GLY A 99 13.48 28.22 -16.39
CA GLY A 99 14.85 28.02 -16.85
C GLY A 99 15.86 27.81 -15.72
N LEU A 100 15.38 27.57 -14.50
CA LEU A 100 16.19 27.40 -13.29
C LEU A 100 16.26 25.94 -12.88
N ARG A 101 17.46 25.48 -12.51
CA ARG A 101 17.63 24.16 -11.91
C ARG A 101 17.66 24.22 -10.39
N ALA A 102 18.20 25.31 -9.86
CA ALA A 102 18.27 25.54 -8.42
C ALA A 102 18.21 27.03 -8.07
N ILE A 103 17.77 27.29 -6.85
CA ILE A 103 17.89 28.56 -6.12
C ILE A 103 18.81 28.29 -4.94
N VAL A 104 19.84 29.11 -4.76
CA VAL A 104 20.76 29.05 -3.61
C VAL A 104 20.64 30.36 -2.85
N VAL A 105 20.22 30.28 -1.59
CA VAL A 105 20.08 31.43 -0.69
C VAL A 105 21.23 31.42 0.30
N GLU A 106 21.97 32.53 0.32
CA GLU A 106 23.23 32.71 1.02
C GLU A 106 23.12 33.88 1.99
N GLU A 107 23.81 33.74 3.14
CA GLU A 107 23.87 34.74 4.20
C GLU A 107 22.50 35.12 4.80
N ALA A 108 22.53 35.83 5.93
CA ALA A 108 21.33 36.28 6.63
C ALA A 108 21.05 37.76 6.33
N PRO A 109 19.79 38.22 6.42
CA PRO A 109 19.51 39.65 6.30
C PRO A 109 20.03 40.42 7.50
N ALA A 110 19.99 41.75 7.41
CA ALA A 110 20.07 42.59 8.60
C ALA A 110 18.97 42.18 9.62
N PRO A 111 19.24 42.24 10.94
CA PRO A 111 18.27 41.84 11.96
C PRO A 111 16.90 42.51 11.77
N GLY A 112 15.84 41.71 11.91
CA GLY A 112 14.46 42.19 11.81
C GLY A 112 13.92 42.40 10.39
N LYS A 113 14.73 42.22 9.33
CA LYS A 113 14.22 42.23 7.96
C LYS A 113 13.71 40.86 7.52
N THR A 114 12.65 40.84 6.73
CA THR A 114 12.09 39.62 6.13
C THR A 114 11.70 39.89 4.68
N TYR A 115 11.90 38.90 3.81
CA TYR A 115 11.73 39.04 2.37
C TYR A 115 10.85 37.94 1.76
N CYS A 116 10.25 38.26 0.61
CA CYS A 116 9.73 37.30 -0.35
C CYS A 116 10.57 37.36 -1.62
N LEU A 117 10.94 36.22 -2.18
CA LEU A 117 11.60 36.13 -3.47
C LEU A 117 10.54 35.88 -4.55
N TYR A 118 10.31 36.85 -5.44
CA TYR A 118 9.42 36.68 -6.59
C TYR A 118 10.22 36.36 -7.84
N ILE A 119 9.81 35.33 -8.60
CA ILE A 119 10.46 34.88 -9.82
C ILE A 119 9.40 34.68 -10.91
N SER A 120 9.63 35.28 -12.07
CA SER A 120 8.84 35.10 -13.29
C SER A 120 9.78 35.03 -14.50
N LYS A 121 9.25 34.84 -15.71
CA LYS A 121 10.06 34.84 -16.94
C LYS A 121 10.84 36.16 -17.12
N ASP A 122 10.20 37.28 -16.79
CA ASP A 122 10.72 38.62 -17.14
C ASP A 122 11.41 39.32 -15.97
N LYS A 123 11.10 38.93 -14.73
CA LYS A 123 11.63 39.59 -13.53
C LYS A 123 11.88 38.63 -12.38
N THR A 124 12.95 38.91 -11.64
CA THR A 124 13.28 38.28 -10.36
C THR A 124 13.62 39.36 -9.35
N GLN A 125 12.94 39.37 -8.21
CA GLN A 125 13.02 40.45 -7.23
C GLN A 125 12.99 39.91 -5.80
N LEU A 126 13.82 40.50 -4.94
CA LEU A 126 13.75 40.31 -3.50
C LEU A 126 12.89 41.45 -2.93
N LEU A 127 11.73 41.12 -2.40
CA LEU A 127 10.71 42.07 -1.95
C LEU A 127 10.64 42.10 -0.42
N PRO A 128 10.64 43.27 0.24
CA PRO A 128 10.33 43.35 1.66
C PRO A 128 8.99 42.69 1.97
N ALA A 129 8.94 41.94 3.07
CA ALA A 129 7.82 41.08 3.44
C ALA A 129 7.41 41.25 4.91
N ASP A 130 7.71 42.40 5.51
CA ASP A 130 7.34 42.70 6.90
C ASP A 130 5.82 42.65 7.13
N GLU A 131 5.02 42.95 6.11
CA GLU A 131 3.56 42.82 6.15
C GLU A 131 3.09 41.38 6.42
N TYR A 132 3.89 40.37 6.07
CA TYR A 132 3.57 38.95 6.24
C TYR A 132 4.15 38.33 7.52
N ARG A 133 4.85 39.11 8.35
CA ARG A 133 5.47 38.61 9.59
C ARG A 133 4.39 38.06 10.52
N GLY A 134 4.62 36.86 11.05
CA GLY A 134 3.68 36.16 11.93
C GLY A 134 2.46 35.57 11.23
N MET A 135 2.29 35.76 9.91
CA MET A 135 1.23 35.08 9.19
C MET A 135 1.49 33.58 9.13
N LYS A 136 0.44 32.79 9.34
CA LYS A 136 0.45 31.34 9.14
C LYS A 136 0.32 31.00 7.66
N ASN A 137 0.65 29.75 7.28
CA ASN A 137 0.80 29.36 5.89
C ASN A 137 -0.48 29.51 5.05
N TYR A 138 -1.66 29.16 5.60
CA TYR A 138 -2.90 29.29 4.82
C TYR A 138 -3.23 30.75 4.52
N ALA A 139 -3.18 31.61 5.54
CA ALA A 139 -3.41 33.06 5.37
C ALA A 139 -2.37 33.71 4.43
N LEU A 140 -1.10 33.28 4.53
CA LEU A 140 -0.03 33.75 3.65
C LEU A 140 -0.29 33.37 2.18
N ALA A 141 -0.64 32.10 1.93
CA ALA A 141 -0.91 31.62 0.58
C ALA A 141 -2.09 32.39 -0.05
N ASP A 142 -3.16 32.62 0.70
CA ASP A 142 -4.32 33.39 0.25
C ASP A 142 -3.94 34.84 -0.08
N ALA A 143 -3.16 35.50 0.80
CA ALA A 143 -2.70 36.87 0.58
C ALA A 143 -1.81 37.00 -0.67
N LEU A 144 -0.89 36.05 -0.87
CA LEU A 144 0.00 36.04 -2.04
C LEU A 144 -0.77 35.76 -3.34
N ARG A 145 -1.74 34.84 -3.33
CA ARG A 145 -2.60 34.57 -4.49
C ARG A 145 -3.51 35.75 -4.82
N ALA A 146 -4.05 36.44 -3.83
CA ALA A 146 -4.81 37.67 -4.05
C ALA A 146 -3.96 38.75 -4.74
N LYS A 147 -2.66 38.81 -4.44
CA LYS A 147 -1.72 39.80 -4.99
C LYS A 147 -1.16 39.44 -6.37
N TYR A 148 -0.81 38.18 -6.61
CA TYR A 148 -0.10 37.74 -7.82
C TYR A 148 -0.92 36.81 -8.73
N GLY A 149 -2.14 36.46 -8.33
CA GLY A 149 -3.04 35.57 -9.07
C GLY A 149 -2.90 34.09 -8.70
N ASP A 150 -3.85 33.26 -9.16
CA ASP A 150 -3.98 31.85 -8.77
C ASP A 150 -2.99 30.90 -9.43
N LYS A 151 -2.24 31.36 -10.43
CA LYS A 151 -1.30 30.52 -11.19
C LYS A 151 0.08 30.39 -10.56
N ILE A 152 0.35 31.16 -9.50
CA ILE A 152 1.63 31.07 -8.80
C ILE A 152 1.75 29.75 -8.04
N SER A 153 2.98 29.31 -7.85
CA SER A 153 3.30 28.36 -6.80
C SER A 153 4.11 29.04 -5.70
N VAL A 154 3.81 28.67 -4.45
CA VAL A 154 4.41 29.29 -3.26
C VAL A 154 5.16 28.23 -2.48
N ILE A 155 6.40 28.55 -2.12
CA ILE A 155 7.24 27.82 -1.17
C ILE A 155 7.38 28.74 0.04
N SER A 156 6.97 28.33 1.23
CA SER A 156 6.78 29.24 2.37
C SER A 156 7.08 28.60 3.71
N ILE A 157 7.26 29.44 4.73
CA ILE A 157 7.35 29.03 6.12
C ILE A 157 6.23 29.65 6.94
N GLY A 158 5.74 28.88 7.91
CA GLY A 158 4.83 29.36 8.95
C GLY A 158 5.58 29.99 10.13
N ILE A 159 4.87 30.14 11.25
CA ILE A 159 5.41 30.71 12.49
C ILE A 159 6.60 29.89 13.01
N ALA A 160 6.59 28.56 12.87
CA ALA A 160 7.68 27.72 13.36
C ALA A 160 9.01 28.00 12.62
N GLY A 161 8.96 28.25 11.31
CA GLY A 161 10.13 28.63 10.54
C GLY A 161 10.65 30.02 10.92
N GLU A 162 9.76 31.00 11.09
CA GLU A 162 10.15 32.35 11.55
C GLU A 162 10.86 32.33 12.91
N ARG A 163 10.41 31.45 13.81
CA ARG A 163 11.02 31.24 15.13
C ARG A 163 12.23 30.32 15.11
N GLN A 164 12.60 29.82 13.94
CA GLN A 164 13.74 28.94 13.73
C GLN A 164 13.68 27.67 14.59
N TYR A 165 12.46 27.15 14.82
CA TYR A 165 12.27 25.89 15.53
C TYR A 165 12.81 24.73 14.71
N LYS A 166 13.62 23.86 15.33
CA LYS A 166 14.29 22.75 14.63
C LYS A 166 13.33 21.71 14.03
N GLY A 167 12.07 21.66 14.46
CA GLY A 167 11.00 20.86 13.87
C GLY A 167 10.22 21.56 12.74
N ALA A 168 10.64 22.74 12.28
CA ALA A 168 9.93 23.51 11.26
C ALA A 168 10.06 22.91 9.85
N SER A 169 8.92 22.84 9.15
CA SER A 169 8.80 22.45 7.75
C SER A 169 8.88 23.67 6.81
N ILE A 170 9.09 23.38 5.52
CA ILE A 170 8.80 24.33 4.44
C ILE A 170 7.55 23.82 3.72
N SER A 171 6.52 24.66 3.64
CA SER A 171 5.23 24.34 3.04
C SER A 171 5.16 24.81 1.59
N LEU A 172 4.56 24.00 0.74
CA LEU A 172 4.39 24.24 -0.69
C LEU A 172 2.92 24.12 -1.06
N THR A 173 2.48 24.99 -1.96
CA THR A 173 1.13 24.91 -2.52
C THR A 173 0.98 23.68 -3.41
N ASP A 174 -0.18 23.04 -3.37
CA ASP A 174 -0.57 22.03 -4.35
C ASP A 174 -1.17 22.66 -5.62
N ILE A 175 -1.76 21.83 -6.48
CA ILE A 175 -2.37 22.28 -7.76
C ILE A 175 -3.61 23.18 -7.61
N PHE A 176 -4.16 23.31 -6.41
CA PHE A 176 -5.28 24.19 -6.08
C PHE A 176 -4.85 25.42 -5.27
N GLY A 177 -3.53 25.61 -5.09
CA GLY A 177 -2.96 26.70 -4.30
C GLY A 177 -3.04 26.47 -2.78
N ASP A 178 -3.27 25.23 -2.35
CA ASP A 178 -3.39 24.84 -0.94
C ASP A 178 -2.00 24.49 -0.35
N PRO A 179 -1.51 25.19 0.69
CA PRO A 179 -0.15 25.02 1.24
C PRO A 179 0.02 23.78 2.13
N SER A 180 -0.58 22.65 1.73
CA SER A 180 -0.57 21.39 2.49
C SER A 180 0.51 20.38 2.07
N ARG A 181 1.37 20.73 1.10
CA ARG A 181 2.57 19.94 0.79
C ARG A 181 3.73 20.42 1.62
N ASN A 182 4.61 19.52 2.05
CA ASN A 182 5.70 19.91 2.92
C ASN A 182 7.00 19.22 2.52
N ALA A 183 8.05 20.01 2.35
CA ALA A 183 9.43 19.57 2.53
C ALA A 183 9.70 19.63 4.04
N ALA A 184 9.26 18.58 4.75
CA ALA A 184 9.00 18.68 6.19
C ALA A 184 10.24 18.51 7.08
N ARG A 185 11.07 17.54 6.75
CA ARG A 185 11.93 16.88 7.72
C ARG A 185 13.29 17.56 7.86
N GLY A 186 13.86 17.55 9.07
CA GLY A 186 15.24 18.00 9.34
C GLY A 186 15.40 19.50 9.61
N GLY A 187 14.31 20.25 9.77
CA GLY A 187 14.36 21.64 10.24
C GLY A 187 14.77 22.66 9.18
N LEU A 188 14.58 22.34 7.89
CA LEU A 188 14.92 23.28 6.81
C LEU A 188 14.03 24.53 6.82
N GLY A 189 12.82 24.47 7.41
CA GLY A 189 12.00 25.65 7.65
C GLY A 189 12.67 26.67 8.57
N ALA A 190 13.41 26.19 9.58
CA ALA A 190 14.20 27.07 10.44
C ALA A 190 15.38 27.70 9.70
N LEU A 191 16.04 26.94 8.83
CA LEU A 191 17.08 27.47 7.96
C LEU A 191 16.54 28.56 7.02
N MET A 192 15.39 28.33 6.39
CA MET A 192 14.74 29.33 5.54
C MET A 192 14.37 30.60 6.33
N GLY A 193 13.86 30.46 7.55
CA GLY A 193 13.60 31.59 8.46
C GLY A 193 14.88 32.32 8.88
N ALA A 194 15.98 31.60 9.14
CA ALA A 194 17.28 32.20 9.45
C ALA A 194 17.90 32.97 8.28
N LYS A 195 17.54 32.62 7.05
CA LYS A 195 17.87 33.40 5.84
C LYS A 195 16.89 34.56 5.60
N GLY A 196 15.95 34.79 6.52
CA GLY A 196 14.98 35.90 6.46
C GLY A 196 13.96 35.77 5.34
N LEU A 197 13.76 34.58 4.79
CA LEU A 197 12.90 34.37 3.63
C LEU A 197 11.55 33.81 4.08
N LYS A 198 10.49 34.59 3.93
CA LYS A 198 9.11 34.20 4.26
C LYS A 198 8.50 33.30 3.20
N ALA A 199 8.74 33.63 1.93
CA ALA A 199 8.26 32.86 0.80
C ALA A 199 9.13 33.02 -0.46
N ILE A 200 9.10 32.00 -1.32
CA ILE A 200 9.50 32.05 -2.73
C ILE A 200 8.21 31.91 -3.55
N ILE A 201 7.98 32.85 -4.46
CA ILE A 201 6.81 32.93 -5.32
C ILE A 201 7.28 32.68 -6.75
N LEU A 202 6.82 31.60 -7.35
CA LEU A 202 7.13 31.24 -8.74
C LEU A 202 5.90 31.54 -9.60
N ASP A 203 6.07 32.39 -10.61
CA ASP A 203 5.03 32.74 -11.57
C ASP A 203 5.38 32.20 -12.96
N PRO A 204 4.84 31.03 -13.34
CA PRO A 204 5.11 30.40 -14.63
C PRO A 204 4.25 30.96 -15.77
N SER A 205 3.41 31.98 -15.55
CA SER A 205 2.32 32.35 -16.47
C SER A 205 2.77 32.74 -17.89
N ALA A 206 3.99 33.26 -18.03
CA ALA A 206 4.58 33.67 -19.32
C ALA A 206 5.54 32.62 -19.92
N THR A 207 5.67 31.44 -19.31
CA THR A 207 6.61 30.40 -19.75
C THR A 207 6.07 29.57 -20.91
N GLU A 208 6.97 29.08 -21.75
CA GLU A 208 6.67 28.17 -22.86
C GLU A 208 6.86 26.71 -22.42
N GLN A 209 6.41 25.77 -23.25
CA GLN A 209 6.71 24.35 -23.00
C GLN A 209 8.21 24.10 -23.15
N ILE A 210 8.75 23.21 -22.31
CA ILE A 210 10.15 22.79 -22.39
C ILE A 210 10.43 22.15 -23.75
N GLU A 211 11.49 22.60 -24.41
CA GLU A 211 12.00 22.02 -25.65
C GLU A 211 12.59 20.61 -25.40
N LEU A 212 12.31 19.68 -26.30
CA LEU A 212 12.78 18.29 -26.25
C LEU A 212 13.57 17.98 -27.52
N THR A 213 14.79 17.44 -27.38
CA THR A 213 15.63 17.04 -28.52
C THR A 213 14.96 15.95 -29.37
N HIS A 214 14.33 14.95 -28.74
CA HIS A 214 13.66 13.84 -29.41
C HIS A 214 12.22 13.66 -28.87
N ALA A 215 11.31 14.53 -29.34
CA ALA A 215 9.95 14.62 -28.79
C ALA A 215 9.09 13.34 -28.98
N GLU A 216 9.28 12.57 -30.05
CA GLU A 216 8.54 11.32 -30.28
C GLU A 216 8.96 10.21 -29.31
N ASP A 217 10.28 10.03 -29.11
CA ASP A 217 10.83 9.05 -28.18
C ASP A 217 10.40 9.36 -26.75
N PHE A 218 10.42 10.65 -26.37
CA PHE A 218 9.91 11.11 -25.09
C PHE A 218 8.43 10.72 -24.90
N ARG A 219 7.60 10.99 -25.91
CA ARG A 219 6.16 10.67 -25.85
C ARG A 219 5.91 9.16 -25.80
N LYS A 220 6.72 8.35 -26.50
CA LYS A 220 6.64 6.89 -26.41
C LYS A 220 6.99 6.41 -25.00
N ALA A 221 8.14 6.81 -24.45
CA ALA A 221 8.58 6.43 -23.11
C ALA A 221 7.55 6.82 -22.04
N VAL A 222 6.95 8.01 -22.13
CA VAL A 222 5.90 8.46 -21.21
C VAL A 222 4.63 7.62 -21.34
N ARG A 223 4.18 7.28 -22.56
CA ARG A 223 2.99 6.43 -22.76
C ARG A 223 3.19 5.04 -22.17
N ASP A 224 4.32 4.41 -22.48
CA ASP A 224 4.64 3.06 -22.03
C ASP A 224 4.76 3.02 -20.48
N TRP A 225 5.36 4.05 -19.89
CA TRP A 225 5.47 4.17 -18.43
C TRP A 225 4.13 4.45 -17.75
N ALA A 226 3.31 5.34 -18.32
CA ALA A 226 1.97 5.60 -17.79
C ALA A 226 1.09 4.33 -17.83
N ASP A 227 1.27 3.49 -18.85
CA ASP A 227 0.60 2.18 -18.93
C ASP A 227 1.10 1.24 -17.83
N THR A 228 2.41 1.16 -17.62
CA THR A 228 3.03 0.38 -16.53
C THR A 228 2.45 0.78 -15.17
N LEU A 229 2.33 2.09 -14.90
CA LEU A 229 1.80 2.58 -13.62
C LEU A 229 0.31 2.29 -13.42
N LYS A 230 -0.49 2.28 -14.50
CA LYS A 230 -1.93 1.96 -14.43
C LYS A 230 -2.19 0.49 -14.10
N HIS A 231 -1.28 -0.39 -14.49
CA HIS A 231 -1.36 -1.83 -14.28
C HIS A 231 -0.54 -2.29 -13.06
N ASP A 232 0.14 -1.38 -12.36
CA ASP A 232 0.87 -1.73 -11.13
C ASP A 232 -0.08 -1.80 -9.93
N VAL A 233 -0.07 -2.95 -9.26
CA VAL A 233 -0.86 -3.26 -8.05
C VAL A 233 -0.72 -2.18 -6.97
N SER A 234 0.50 -1.70 -6.73
CA SER A 234 0.77 -0.74 -5.66
C SER A 234 0.25 0.65 -6.00
N CYS A 235 0.48 1.08 -7.24
CA CYS A 235 -0.02 2.36 -7.75
C CYS A 235 -1.54 2.39 -7.75
N SER A 236 -2.21 1.29 -8.12
CA SER A 236 -3.66 1.13 -8.04
C SER A 236 -4.20 1.30 -6.61
N LEU A 237 -3.56 0.65 -5.62
CA LEU A 237 -3.93 0.80 -4.21
C LEU A 237 -3.81 2.24 -3.71
N TYR A 238 -2.72 2.94 -4.07
CA TYR A 238 -2.57 4.37 -3.75
C TYR A 238 -3.60 5.24 -4.47
N THR A 239 -3.95 4.91 -5.71
CA THR A 239 -4.99 5.60 -6.50
C THR A 239 -6.38 5.40 -5.92
N ARG A 240 -6.57 4.39 -5.06
CA ARG A 240 -7.87 4.11 -4.45
C ARG A 240 -8.01 4.53 -3.01
N PHE A 241 -6.97 4.40 -2.22
CA PHE A 241 -7.03 4.59 -0.77
C PHE A 241 -6.11 5.70 -0.27
N GLY A 242 -5.28 6.28 -1.15
CA GLY A 242 -4.15 7.11 -0.75
C GLY A 242 -3.09 6.30 0.01
N THR A 243 -2.14 7.00 0.63
CA THR A 243 -1.20 6.36 1.56
C THR A 243 -1.86 5.72 2.80
N PRO A 244 -3.05 6.15 3.30
CA PRO A 244 -3.71 5.48 4.43
C PRO A 244 -4.05 4.00 4.24
N PHE A 245 -3.95 3.46 3.01
CA PHE A 245 -3.91 2.01 2.77
C PHE A 245 -2.92 1.29 3.70
N ALA A 246 -1.79 1.92 4.02
CA ALA A 246 -0.76 1.31 4.84
C ALA A 246 -1.17 1.08 6.31
N ILE A 247 -2.25 1.70 6.81
CA ILE A 247 -2.69 1.56 8.22
C ILE A 247 -2.94 0.09 8.59
N SER A 248 -3.80 -0.60 7.85
CA SER A 248 -4.16 -1.99 8.18
C SER A 248 -2.98 -2.94 8.00
N ASN A 249 -2.19 -2.72 6.94
CA ASN A 249 -0.99 -3.51 6.67
C ASN A 249 0.07 -3.33 7.77
N SER A 250 0.37 -2.09 8.16
CA SER A 250 1.31 -1.77 9.24
C SER A 250 0.85 -2.29 10.59
N ALA A 251 -0.45 -2.19 10.91
CA ALA A 251 -1.01 -2.75 12.15
C ALA A 251 -0.90 -4.28 12.18
N GLY A 252 -1.26 -4.96 11.08
CA GLY A 252 -1.09 -6.41 10.95
C GLY A 252 0.38 -6.85 11.01
N HIS A 253 1.28 -5.99 10.54
CA HIS A 253 2.72 -6.21 10.61
C HIS A 253 3.33 -5.90 11.98
N GLY A 254 2.59 -5.27 12.89
CA GLY A 254 3.11 -4.85 14.19
C GLY A 254 4.06 -3.67 14.10
N THR A 255 3.85 -2.75 13.14
CA THR A 255 4.73 -1.59 12.90
C THR A 255 4.03 -0.26 13.08
N LEU A 256 2.71 -0.22 13.18
CA LEU A 256 1.94 1.02 13.28
C LEU A 256 2.06 1.58 14.72
N PRO A 257 2.70 2.73 14.93
CA PRO A 257 2.97 3.20 16.29
C PRO A 257 1.69 3.49 17.06
N ALA A 258 1.66 3.01 18.30
CA ALA A 258 0.64 3.35 19.29
C ALA A 258 1.29 3.81 20.60
N ARG A 259 0.77 4.90 21.17
CA ARG A 259 1.14 5.45 22.48
C ARG A 259 2.67 5.61 22.65
N ASN A 260 3.28 6.44 21.83
CA ASN A 260 4.74 6.63 21.76
C ASN A 260 5.52 5.32 21.51
N TYR A 261 5.18 4.61 20.43
CA TYR A 261 5.86 3.36 20.03
C TYR A 261 5.83 2.25 21.11
N ARG A 262 4.77 2.15 21.90
CA ARG A 262 4.58 1.10 22.92
C ARG A 262 3.89 -0.14 22.34
N SER A 263 3.07 0.03 21.30
CA SER A 263 2.51 -1.05 20.49
C SER A 263 2.70 -0.77 19.01
N GLY A 264 2.85 -1.82 18.21
CA GLY A 264 2.83 -1.78 16.75
C GLY A 264 1.46 -2.11 16.14
N GLN A 265 0.46 -2.33 17.00
CA GLN A 265 -0.94 -2.56 16.64
C GLN A 265 -1.81 -1.76 17.62
N PRO A 266 -2.23 -0.53 17.27
CA PRO A 266 -3.10 0.31 18.09
C PRO A 266 -4.50 -0.30 18.24
N ASP A 267 -5.19 -0.03 19.34
CA ASP A 267 -6.61 -0.32 19.46
C ASP A 267 -7.41 0.52 18.45
N ASN A 268 -8.50 -0.02 17.90
CA ASN A 268 -9.41 0.66 16.98
C ASN A 268 -8.74 1.29 15.73
N PHE A 269 -7.56 0.81 15.31
CA PHE A 269 -6.86 1.31 14.12
C PHE A 269 -7.69 1.24 12.82
N VAL A 270 -8.70 0.36 12.78
CA VAL A 270 -9.63 0.22 11.66
C VAL A 270 -10.43 1.50 11.38
N GLU A 271 -10.68 2.32 12.40
CA GLU A 271 -11.38 3.60 12.27
C GLU A 271 -10.59 4.60 11.42
N VAL A 272 -9.26 4.53 11.46
CA VAL A 272 -8.38 5.39 10.65
C VAL A 272 -7.81 4.67 9.43
N SER A 273 -8.39 3.51 9.07
CA SER A 273 -7.97 2.76 7.88
C SER A 273 -8.34 3.47 6.59
N GLY A 274 -7.59 3.19 5.51
CA GLY A 274 -7.93 3.68 4.17
C GLY A 274 -9.36 3.34 3.72
N ASN A 275 -9.92 2.21 4.17
CA ASN A 275 -11.30 1.82 3.86
C ASN A 275 -12.32 2.76 4.53
N ASN A 276 -12.14 3.05 5.82
CA ASN A 276 -13.05 3.94 6.54
C ASN A 276 -12.92 5.38 6.03
N ILE A 277 -11.70 5.82 5.73
CA ILE A 277 -11.47 7.12 5.10
C ILE A 277 -12.18 7.20 3.75
N GLN A 278 -12.08 6.17 2.90
CA GLN A 278 -12.81 6.14 1.63
C GLN A 278 -14.33 6.22 1.79
N LYS A 279 -14.88 5.58 2.83
CA LYS A 279 -16.30 5.72 3.18
C LYS A 279 -16.64 7.15 3.56
N ILE A 280 -15.83 7.78 4.41
CA ILE A 280 -15.99 9.20 4.80
C ILE A 280 -15.94 10.12 3.58
N LEU A 281 -14.97 9.95 2.67
CA LEU A 281 -14.86 10.77 1.47
C LEU A 281 -16.11 10.64 0.60
N PHE A 282 -16.65 9.43 0.47
CA PHE A 282 -17.86 9.20 -0.31
C PHE A 282 -19.11 9.80 0.32
N GLU A 283 -19.30 9.61 1.62
CA GLU A 283 -20.48 10.10 2.34
C GLU A 283 -20.48 11.62 2.48
N ARG A 284 -19.30 12.23 2.60
CA ARG A 284 -19.14 13.66 2.92
C ARG A 284 -18.61 14.51 1.76
N GLY A 285 -18.46 13.95 0.56
CA GLY A 285 -18.02 14.71 -0.63
C GLY A 285 -16.52 15.06 -0.68
N GLY A 286 -15.69 14.28 0.02
CA GLY A 286 -14.23 14.36 -0.09
C GLY A 286 -13.72 13.86 -1.44
N LYS A 287 -12.46 14.16 -1.78
CA LYS A 287 -11.90 13.78 -3.09
C LYS A 287 -10.43 13.39 -3.01
N MET A 288 -10.01 12.58 -3.99
CA MET A 288 -8.61 12.29 -4.22
C MET A 288 -8.10 12.97 -5.49
N HIS A 289 -6.82 13.33 -5.52
CA HIS A 289 -6.22 14.06 -6.63
C HIS A 289 -4.70 13.89 -6.73
N GLY A 290 -4.14 14.32 -7.85
CA GLY A 290 -2.68 14.43 -8.03
C GLY A 290 -2.09 15.57 -7.20
N CYS A 291 -0.97 15.32 -6.53
CA CYS A 291 -0.23 16.37 -5.80
C CYS A 291 0.43 17.40 -6.72
N MET A 292 0.69 17.03 -7.99
CA MET A 292 1.32 17.85 -9.01
C MET A 292 0.60 17.64 -10.36
N PRO A 293 0.72 18.59 -11.31
CA PRO A 293 0.16 18.43 -12.65
C PRO A 293 0.68 17.15 -13.34
N GLY A 294 -0.24 16.40 -13.96
CA GLY A 294 0.10 15.17 -14.72
C GLY A 294 0.35 13.92 -13.86
N CYS A 295 0.20 13.96 -12.54
CA CYS A 295 0.31 12.77 -11.70
C CYS A 295 -0.84 11.79 -11.98
N VAL A 296 -0.50 10.57 -12.43
CA VAL A 296 -1.48 9.51 -12.73
C VAL A 296 -1.88 8.66 -11.51
N VAL A 297 -1.12 8.73 -10.41
CA VAL A 297 -1.39 7.95 -9.19
C VAL A 297 -2.43 8.61 -8.29
N GLN A 298 -2.53 9.94 -8.29
CA GLN A 298 -3.63 10.68 -7.63
C GLN A 298 -3.94 10.31 -6.16
N CYS A 299 -2.92 9.96 -5.39
CA CYS A 299 -3.07 9.46 -4.01
C CYS A 299 -3.41 10.51 -2.93
N SER A 300 -3.46 11.80 -3.27
CA SER A 300 -3.66 12.85 -2.26
C SER A 300 -5.12 13.00 -1.89
N ILE A 301 -5.41 13.05 -0.58
CA ILE A 301 -6.77 13.17 -0.05
C ILE A 301 -7.07 14.61 0.37
N ILE A 302 -8.21 15.13 -0.07
CA ILE A 302 -8.86 16.32 0.50
C ILE A 302 -9.95 15.82 1.44
N TYR A 303 -9.70 15.98 2.73
CA TYR A 303 -10.53 15.43 3.80
C TYR A 303 -11.66 16.42 4.18
N PRO A 304 -12.94 16.01 4.13
CA PRO A 304 -14.08 16.83 4.51
C PRO A 304 -14.51 16.63 5.97
N ASP A 305 -15.11 17.66 6.57
CA ASP A 305 -15.89 17.54 7.79
C ASP A 305 -17.28 16.92 7.53
N LYS A 306 -18.06 16.74 8.60
CA LYS A 306 -19.43 16.20 8.55
C LYS A 306 -20.40 16.99 7.65
N ASP A 307 -20.13 18.26 7.38
CA ASP A 307 -20.97 19.15 6.56
C ASP A 307 -20.40 19.26 5.12
N GLY A 308 -19.40 18.45 4.79
CA GLY A 308 -18.74 18.40 3.49
C GLY A 308 -17.73 19.52 3.23
N LYS A 309 -17.39 20.32 4.24
CA LYS A 309 -16.37 21.38 4.11
C LYS A 309 -14.98 20.81 4.30
N ARG A 310 -14.02 21.23 3.48
CA ARG A 310 -12.62 20.82 3.61
C ARG A 310 -12.06 21.17 4.99
N ILE A 311 -11.45 20.19 5.67
CA ILE A 311 -10.57 20.42 6.84
C ILE A 311 -9.12 20.59 6.37
N CYS A 312 -8.55 19.57 5.70
CA CYS A 312 -7.16 19.58 5.25
C CYS A 312 -6.97 18.88 3.90
N GLY A 313 -5.90 19.26 3.19
CA GLY A 313 -5.36 18.51 2.05
C GLY A 313 -4.28 17.52 2.50
N ALA A 314 -3.85 16.65 1.58
CA ALA A 314 -2.75 15.69 1.78
C ALA A 314 -2.88 14.79 3.02
N TYR A 315 -4.09 14.33 3.38
CA TYR A 315 -4.31 13.49 4.57
C TYR A 315 -3.62 12.12 4.42
N GLU A 316 -2.39 11.99 4.96
CA GLU A 316 -1.43 10.93 4.66
C GLU A 316 -1.17 9.98 5.85
N TYR A 317 -0.74 8.75 5.55
CA TYR A 317 -0.40 7.70 6.51
C TYR A 317 0.46 8.16 7.68
N GLU A 318 1.61 8.78 7.41
CA GLU A 318 2.56 9.21 8.45
C GLU A 318 1.90 10.20 9.42
N THR A 319 1.08 11.11 8.89
CA THR A 319 0.34 12.08 9.72
C THR A 319 -0.72 11.39 10.57
N ILE A 320 -1.48 10.46 9.97
CA ILE A 320 -2.51 9.69 10.68
C ILE A 320 -1.88 8.85 11.80
N ALA A 321 -0.75 8.23 11.54
CA ALA A 321 -0.05 7.43 12.52
C ALA A 321 0.53 8.30 13.64
N LEU A 322 1.27 9.37 13.33
CA LEU A 322 2.00 10.14 14.34
C LEU A 322 1.15 11.14 15.12
N LEU A 323 0.17 11.79 14.48
CA LEU A 323 -0.79 12.69 15.14
C LEU A 323 -2.07 11.96 15.59
N GLY A 324 -2.24 10.70 15.21
CA GLY A 324 -3.38 9.87 15.57
C GLY A 324 -2.98 8.71 16.47
N THR A 325 -2.70 7.55 15.88
CA THR A 325 -2.54 6.29 16.63
C THR A 325 -1.41 6.34 17.66
N ASN A 326 -0.30 7.01 17.35
CA ASN A 326 0.81 7.23 18.26
C ASN A 326 0.40 8.03 19.51
N LEU A 327 -0.63 8.86 19.41
CA LEU A 327 -1.22 9.62 20.51
C LEU A 327 -2.44 8.91 21.13
N GLY A 328 -2.84 7.75 20.60
CA GLY A 328 -4.05 7.03 21.00
C GLY A 328 -5.35 7.62 20.44
N ILE A 329 -5.27 8.49 19.42
CA ILE A 329 -6.42 9.13 18.79
C ILE A 329 -6.78 8.36 17.52
N THR A 330 -8.06 7.99 17.37
CA THR A 330 -8.60 7.30 16.18
C THR A 330 -9.78 8.04 15.53
N ASP A 331 -10.03 9.29 15.94
CA ASP A 331 -11.01 10.18 15.31
C ASP A 331 -10.36 10.91 14.11
N ASN A 332 -10.81 10.59 12.90
CA ASN A 332 -10.26 11.20 11.69
C ASN A 332 -10.49 12.72 11.61
N ASP A 333 -11.61 13.25 12.11
CA ASP A 333 -11.87 14.70 12.07
C ASP A 333 -10.90 15.44 13.01
N ALA A 334 -10.61 14.84 14.17
CA ALA A 334 -9.62 15.36 15.10
C ALA A 334 -8.21 15.32 14.50
N ILE A 335 -7.80 14.20 13.90
CA ILE A 335 -6.47 14.05 13.30
C ILE A 335 -6.31 15.00 12.09
N ALA A 336 -7.34 15.17 11.27
CA ALA A 336 -7.35 16.13 10.16
C ALA A 336 -7.17 17.57 10.65
N ARG A 337 -7.73 17.94 11.82
CA ARG A 337 -7.52 19.26 12.44
C ARG A 337 -6.10 19.42 12.99
N LEU A 338 -5.55 18.40 13.65
CA LEU A 338 -4.15 18.42 14.11
C LEU A 338 -3.20 18.59 12.93
N LYS A 339 -3.45 17.88 11.83
CA LYS A 339 -2.72 18.06 10.57
C LYS A 339 -2.82 19.50 10.06
N PHE A 340 -4.03 20.05 9.97
CA PHE A 340 -4.25 21.42 9.52
C PHE A 340 -3.41 22.41 10.32
N ILE A 341 -3.40 22.28 11.65
CA ILE A 341 -2.60 23.14 12.54
C ILE A 341 -1.10 22.99 12.27
N CYS A 342 -0.60 21.77 12.11
CA CYS A 342 0.81 21.54 11.75
C CYS A 342 1.18 22.20 10.41
N ASP A 343 0.35 22.04 9.37
CA ASP A 343 0.58 22.69 8.08
C ASP A 343 0.56 24.22 8.21
N ASP A 344 -0.40 24.77 8.97
CA ASP A 344 -0.56 26.23 9.12
C ASP A 344 0.60 26.87 9.89
N LEU A 345 1.07 26.19 10.95
CA LEU A 345 2.24 26.63 11.72
C LEU A 345 3.57 26.37 11.00
N GLY A 346 3.60 25.48 10.00
CA GLY A 346 4.81 25.06 9.29
C GLY A 346 5.66 24.09 10.11
N LEU A 347 5.06 22.99 10.59
CA LEU A 347 5.69 21.96 11.41
C LEU A 347 5.78 20.61 10.69
N ASP A 348 6.86 19.86 10.94
CA ASP A 348 6.95 18.44 10.58
C ASP A 348 5.97 17.62 11.44
N ALA A 349 4.95 17.03 10.81
CA ALA A 349 3.94 16.24 11.51
C ALA A 349 4.53 14.99 12.20
N ILE A 350 5.62 14.40 11.67
CA ILE A 350 6.26 13.22 12.27
C ILE A 350 6.98 13.61 13.55
N GLU A 351 7.80 14.66 13.45
CA GLU A 351 8.58 15.19 14.57
C GLU A 351 7.65 15.74 15.67
N THR A 352 6.58 16.44 15.27
CA THR A 352 5.57 16.99 16.16
C THR A 352 4.79 15.88 16.85
N GLY A 353 4.29 14.88 16.12
CA GLY A 353 3.56 13.75 16.71
C GLY A 353 4.41 12.91 17.66
N SER A 354 5.71 12.77 17.39
CA SER A 354 6.64 12.13 18.31
C SER A 354 6.87 12.97 19.58
N SER A 355 6.99 14.29 19.45
CA SER A 355 7.12 15.22 20.57
C SER A 355 5.86 15.24 21.46
N LEU A 356 4.68 15.23 20.85
CA LEU A 356 3.40 15.10 21.57
C LEU A 356 3.28 13.74 22.27
N GLY A 357 3.78 12.65 21.66
CA GLY A 357 3.85 11.33 22.30
C GLY A 357 4.71 11.34 23.57
N LEU A 358 5.87 12.01 23.53
CA LEU A 358 6.71 12.22 24.71
C LEU A 358 6.02 13.09 25.77
N ALA A 359 5.31 14.13 25.35
CA ALA A 359 4.53 14.98 26.26
C ALA A 359 3.41 14.18 26.97
N ALA A 360 2.72 13.29 26.26
CA ALA A 360 1.74 12.38 26.86
C ALA A 360 2.39 11.42 27.86
N GLU A 361 3.57 10.87 27.53
CA GLU A 361 4.33 10.00 28.44
C GLU A 361 4.75 10.73 29.74
N ALA A 362 5.05 12.03 29.65
CA ALA A 362 5.31 12.89 30.82
C ALA A 362 4.04 13.38 31.54
N GLY A 363 2.85 12.91 31.15
CA GLY A 363 1.58 13.30 31.76
C GLY A 363 1.12 14.72 31.42
N LYS A 364 1.64 15.34 30.34
CA LYS A 364 1.17 16.65 29.86
C LYS A 364 -0.14 16.56 29.06
N MET A 365 -0.48 15.37 28.58
CA MET A 365 -1.82 15.06 28.06
C MET A 365 -2.16 13.59 28.33
N SER A 366 -3.45 13.27 28.31
CA SER A 366 -3.92 11.88 28.32
C SER A 366 -3.89 11.29 26.91
N TRP A 367 -3.58 9.99 26.80
CA TRP A 367 -3.70 9.27 25.52
C TRP A 367 -5.13 9.34 24.99
N GLY A 368 -5.29 9.63 23.70
CA GLY A 368 -6.60 9.80 23.05
C GLY A 368 -7.24 11.17 23.22
N ASP A 369 -6.65 12.09 24.00
CA ASP A 369 -7.18 13.45 24.17
C ASP A 369 -6.71 14.39 23.04
N ALA A 370 -7.51 14.45 21.98
CA ALA A 370 -7.24 15.33 20.86
C ALA A 370 -7.29 16.83 21.21
N GLN A 371 -8.09 17.24 22.19
CA GLN A 371 -8.18 18.65 22.58
C GLN A 371 -6.94 19.08 23.35
N ALA A 372 -6.40 18.21 24.20
CA ALA A 372 -5.10 18.46 24.83
C ALA A 372 -3.96 18.53 23.80
N ALA A 373 -3.98 17.68 22.76
CA ALA A 373 -3.03 17.78 21.66
C ALA A 373 -3.11 19.13 20.93
N VAL A 374 -4.31 19.65 20.66
CA VAL A 374 -4.50 21.00 20.09
C VAL A 374 -3.90 22.07 21.01
N LYS A 375 -4.16 22.02 22.32
CA LYS A 375 -3.59 22.98 23.28
C LYS A 375 -2.07 22.94 23.30
N LEU A 376 -1.45 21.77 23.18
CA LEU A 376 0.01 21.66 23.08
C LEU A 376 0.56 22.28 21.78
N LEU A 377 -0.15 22.18 20.66
CA LEU A 377 0.21 22.90 19.42
C LEU A 377 0.07 24.42 19.59
N GLU A 378 -0.96 24.89 20.31
CA GLU A 378 -1.08 26.31 20.65
C GLU A 378 0.07 26.80 21.53
N GLU A 379 0.65 25.96 22.40
CA GLU A 379 1.83 26.32 23.19
C GLU A 379 3.04 26.57 22.28
N ILE A 380 3.21 25.76 21.21
CA ILE A 380 4.24 25.99 20.18
C ILE A 380 4.02 27.35 19.52
N GLU A 381 2.78 27.65 19.15
CA GLU A 381 2.41 28.95 18.59
C GLU A 381 2.63 30.11 19.57
N LYS A 382 2.34 29.94 20.87
CA LYS A 382 2.57 30.98 21.89
C LYS A 382 4.05 31.12 22.26
N GLY A 383 4.86 30.10 22.00
CA GLY A 383 6.30 30.10 22.29
C GLY A 383 6.60 29.98 23.79
N THR A 384 5.73 29.30 24.53
CA THR A 384 5.97 29.00 25.95
C THR A 384 7.19 28.08 26.10
N PRO A 385 7.78 27.91 27.30
CA PRO A 385 8.91 27.00 27.47
C PRO A 385 8.63 25.56 26.98
N LEU A 386 7.43 25.05 27.23
CA LEU A 386 7.01 23.74 26.71
C LEU A 386 6.81 23.78 25.19
N GLY A 387 6.14 24.82 24.67
CA GLY A 387 5.97 25.02 23.23
C GLY A 387 7.30 25.13 22.46
N PHE A 388 8.29 25.79 23.05
CA PHE A 388 9.65 25.87 22.52
C PHE A 388 10.29 24.48 22.44
N ALA A 389 10.16 23.67 23.50
CA ALA A 389 10.70 22.31 23.50
C ALA A 389 10.03 21.43 22.42
N LEU A 390 8.70 21.48 22.34
CA LEU A 390 7.89 20.75 21.35
C LEU A 390 8.23 21.16 19.91
N GLY A 391 8.33 22.46 19.63
CA GLY A 391 8.70 22.96 18.30
C GLY A 391 10.12 22.57 17.87
N ASN A 392 11.02 22.35 18.83
CA ASN A 392 12.40 21.93 18.56
C ASN A 392 12.60 20.39 18.50
N GLY A 393 11.49 19.64 18.42
CA GLY A 393 11.48 18.22 18.10
C GLY A 393 11.64 17.27 19.29
N ALA A 394 11.64 15.97 18.99
CA ALA A 394 11.46 14.90 19.96
C ALA A 394 12.63 14.82 20.95
N VAL A 395 13.87 14.97 20.48
CA VAL A 395 15.06 14.95 21.36
C VAL A 395 15.06 16.14 22.33
N THR A 396 14.72 17.34 21.84
CA THR A 396 14.63 18.54 22.70
C THR A 396 13.51 18.39 23.72
N THR A 397 12.35 17.89 23.29
CA THR A 397 11.20 17.61 24.15
C THR A 397 11.55 16.60 25.23
N ALA A 398 12.19 15.50 24.87
CA ALA A 398 12.60 14.47 25.82
C ALA A 398 13.56 15.03 26.88
N ARG A 399 14.55 15.84 26.47
CA ARG A 399 15.47 16.49 27.41
C ARG A 399 14.74 17.46 28.35
N PHE A 400 13.83 18.27 27.82
CA PHE A 400 13.03 19.21 28.61
C PHE A 400 12.14 18.50 29.64
N LEU A 401 11.59 17.34 29.29
CA LEU A 401 10.70 16.54 30.13
C LEU A 401 11.43 15.46 30.94
N ASN A 402 12.75 15.36 30.84
CA ASN A 402 13.59 14.34 31.48
C ASN A 402 13.18 12.89 31.14
N ILE A 403 12.89 12.62 29.86
CA ILE A 403 12.56 11.29 29.33
C ILE A 403 13.78 10.66 28.67
N SER A 404 14.11 9.42 29.02
CA SER A 404 15.23 8.66 28.43
C SER A 404 14.81 7.79 27.23
N ARG A 405 13.54 7.40 27.12
CA ARG A 405 13.00 6.57 26.04
C ARG A 405 12.61 7.43 24.83
N VAL A 406 13.60 7.82 24.03
CA VAL A 406 13.40 8.76 22.92
C VAL A 406 13.30 8.00 21.59
N PRO A 407 12.17 8.07 20.86
CA PRO A 407 12.00 7.41 19.57
C PRO A 407 12.66 8.20 18.43
N ALA A 408 13.96 8.44 18.54
CA ALA A 408 14.74 9.23 17.58
C ALA A 408 16.11 8.61 17.35
N PHE A 409 16.70 8.87 16.19
CA PHE A 409 18.09 8.52 15.89
C PHE A 409 18.76 9.65 15.12
N LYS A 410 19.99 10.00 15.52
CA LYS A 410 20.75 11.17 15.03
C LYS A 410 19.94 12.47 15.07
N GLY A 411 19.31 12.74 16.21
CA GLY A 411 18.54 13.97 16.44
C GLY A 411 17.13 14.01 15.84
N GLN A 412 16.73 13.02 15.03
CA GLN A 412 15.46 13.05 14.28
C GLN A 412 14.54 11.90 14.70
N ALA A 413 13.25 12.20 14.87
CA ALA A 413 12.24 11.22 15.23
C ALA A 413 12.13 10.08 14.20
N VAL A 414 11.87 8.87 14.69
CA VAL A 414 11.55 7.72 13.85
C VAL A 414 10.17 7.94 13.18
N PRO A 415 9.97 7.57 11.91
CA PRO A 415 8.67 7.60 11.24
C PRO A 415 7.69 6.48 11.67
N ALA A 416 6.52 6.41 11.03
CA ALA A 416 5.42 5.51 11.35
C ALA A 416 5.64 4.02 11.04
N HIS A 417 6.88 3.54 10.97
CA HIS A 417 7.18 2.14 10.75
C HIS A 417 8.15 1.66 11.83
N ASP A 418 7.64 0.98 12.85
CA ASP A 418 8.47 0.53 13.98
C ASP A 418 9.61 -0.40 13.50
N PRO A 419 10.89 -0.02 13.74
CA PRO A 419 12.05 -0.75 13.21
C PRO A 419 12.19 -2.14 13.81
N ARG A 420 11.57 -2.42 14.97
CA ARG A 420 11.61 -3.74 15.60
C ARG A 420 10.92 -4.80 14.75
N ALA A 421 9.80 -4.44 14.11
CA ALA A 421 9.01 -5.36 13.30
C ALA A 421 9.35 -5.32 11.81
N VAL A 422 9.93 -4.22 11.30
CA VAL A 422 10.45 -4.12 9.91
C VAL A 422 11.93 -3.73 9.94
N LYS A 423 12.76 -4.77 10.04
CA LYS A 423 14.20 -4.65 10.27
C LYS A 423 14.93 -3.92 9.15
N GLY A 424 14.59 -4.13 7.88
CA GLY A 424 15.22 -3.43 6.76
C GLY A 424 14.94 -1.91 6.74
N THR A 425 13.79 -1.48 7.28
CA THR A 425 13.50 -0.06 7.44
C THR A 425 14.23 0.50 8.66
N GLY A 426 14.37 -0.29 9.72
CA GLY A 426 15.30 0.02 10.81
C GLY A 426 16.75 0.21 10.33
N MET A 427 17.25 -0.67 9.46
CA MET A 427 18.56 -0.49 8.81
C MET A 427 18.65 0.87 8.13
N THR A 428 17.64 1.23 7.32
CA THR A 428 17.58 2.56 6.67
C THR A 428 17.64 3.69 7.69
N TYR A 429 16.87 3.63 8.79
CA TYR A 429 16.90 4.66 9.82
C TYR A 429 18.28 4.82 10.44
N PHE A 430 18.99 3.71 10.66
CA PHE A 430 20.28 3.72 11.32
C PHE A 430 21.47 3.99 10.39
N THR A 431 21.30 3.88 9.07
CA THR A 431 22.37 4.13 8.08
C THR A 431 22.18 5.38 7.24
N SER A 432 20.94 5.84 7.05
CA SER A 432 20.59 6.95 6.15
C SER A 432 21.46 8.19 6.43
N PRO A 433 21.97 8.85 5.39
CA PRO A 433 22.72 10.09 5.55
C PRO A 433 21.82 11.26 5.97
N MET A 434 20.49 11.12 5.89
CA MET A 434 19.53 12.19 6.17
C MET A 434 18.98 12.18 7.60
N GLY A 435 19.38 11.23 8.45
CA GLY A 435 18.71 10.91 9.72
C GLY A 435 17.66 9.81 9.57
N ALA A 436 16.92 9.51 10.64
CA ALA A 436 15.91 8.46 10.65
C ALA A 436 14.73 8.80 9.71
N ASP A 437 14.82 8.39 8.44
CA ASP A 437 13.87 8.75 7.39
C ASP A 437 13.40 7.54 6.57
N HIS A 438 12.09 7.40 6.39
CA HIS A 438 11.51 6.26 5.69
C HIS A 438 11.55 6.47 4.17
N THR A 439 11.50 7.73 3.73
CA THR A 439 11.65 8.08 2.31
C THR A 439 13.05 7.77 1.79
N ALA A 440 14.04 7.64 2.68
CA ALA A 440 15.37 7.22 2.30
C ALA A 440 15.44 5.76 1.89
N GLY A 441 14.45 4.91 2.18
CA GLY A 441 14.47 3.49 1.81
C GLY A 441 13.52 2.64 2.64
N LEU A 442 12.30 2.46 2.15
CA LEU A 442 11.23 1.78 2.86
C LEU A 442 11.09 0.30 2.41
N THR A 443 11.05 -0.63 3.37
CA THR A 443 11.09 -2.08 3.10
C THR A 443 9.97 -2.90 3.74
N TYR A 444 8.85 -2.27 4.14
CA TYR A 444 7.76 -2.94 4.88
C TYR A 444 7.07 -4.12 4.15
N ARG A 445 7.36 -4.31 2.85
CA ARG A 445 6.83 -5.36 1.98
C ARG A 445 7.71 -6.62 1.87
N ILE A 446 8.90 -6.59 2.48
CA ILE A 446 9.95 -7.61 2.36
C ILE A 446 9.98 -8.49 3.62
N PRO A 447 10.50 -9.74 3.60
CA PRO A 447 10.59 -10.59 4.78
C PRO A 447 11.15 -9.86 6.00
N LYS A 448 10.48 -10.07 7.15
CA LYS A 448 10.70 -9.36 8.41
C LYS A 448 11.75 -10.02 9.32
N ASN A 449 12.30 -11.15 8.89
CA ASN A 449 13.39 -11.80 9.61
C ASN A 449 14.68 -10.99 9.45
N LYS A 450 15.72 -11.33 10.20
CA LYS A 450 17.00 -10.60 10.17
C LYS A 450 17.82 -10.85 8.90
N ASP A 451 17.46 -11.86 8.11
CA ASP A 451 18.27 -12.29 6.98
C ASP A 451 18.17 -11.28 5.82
N LYS A 452 19.31 -11.02 5.17
CA LYS A 452 19.42 -10.17 3.96
C LYS A 452 18.97 -8.71 4.13
N GLN A 453 18.85 -8.20 5.36
CA GLN A 453 18.34 -6.84 5.59
C GLN A 453 19.31 -5.75 5.09
N ILE A 454 20.63 -6.01 5.05
CA ILE A 454 21.61 -5.12 4.39
C ILE A 454 21.28 -4.97 2.90
N GLU A 455 21.14 -6.08 2.17
CA GLU A 455 20.85 -6.05 0.72
C GLU A 455 19.53 -5.34 0.44
N ASN A 456 18.50 -5.65 1.22
CA ASN A 456 17.17 -5.06 1.08
C ASN A 456 17.18 -3.54 1.33
N SER A 457 17.84 -3.09 2.39
CA SER A 457 17.94 -1.67 2.75
C SER A 457 18.83 -0.91 1.77
N LEU A 458 19.98 -1.48 1.38
CA LEU A 458 20.90 -0.85 0.41
C LEU A 458 20.21 -0.63 -0.94
N ARG A 459 19.52 -1.65 -1.47
CA ARG A 459 18.74 -1.53 -2.71
C ARG A 459 17.69 -0.42 -2.60
N ALA A 460 16.94 -0.38 -1.51
CA ALA A 460 15.90 0.62 -1.29
C ALA A 460 16.50 2.04 -1.18
N GLN A 461 17.65 2.18 -0.53
CA GLN A 461 18.36 3.45 -0.39
C GLN A 461 18.92 3.97 -1.72
N ILE A 462 19.49 3.10 -2.55
CA ILE A 462 19.95 3.47 -3.90
C ILE A 462 18.77 3.91 -4.77
N GLN A 463 17.69 3.13 -4.80
CA GLN A 463 16.50 3.46 -5.59
C GLN A 463 15.86 4.78 -5.14
N SER A 464 15.78 5.02 -3.82
CA SER A 464 15.20 6.24 -3.28
C SER A 464 16.07 7.46 -3.61
N ALA A 465 17.39 7.35 -3.42
CA ALA A 465 18.34 8.40 -3.80
C ALA A 465 18.29 8.72 -5.30
N THR A 466 18.14 7.71 -6.17
CA THR A 466 17.93 7.94 -7.60
C THR A 466 16.60 8.65 -7.86
N CYS A 467 15.50 8.22 -7.27
CA CYS A 467 14.21 8.89 -7.46
C CYS A 467 14.28 10.36 -7.05
N ASP A 468 14.87 10.65 -5.88
CA ASP A 468 15.04 12.02 -5.40
C ASP A 468 15.98 12.82 -6.31
N ALA A 469 17.06 12.23 -6.84
CA ALA A 469 17.98 12.90 -7.77
C ALA A 469 17.29 13.32 -9.08
N PHE A 470 16.31 12.53 -9.51
CA PHE A 470 15.54 12.78 -10.73
C PHE A 470 14.25 13.58 -10.51
N GLY A 471 13.87 13.84 -9.25
CA GLY A 471 12.60 14.48 -8.91
C GLY A 471 11.37 13.58 -9.13
N TYR A 472 11.55 12.26 -9.02
CA TYR A 472 10.49 11.27 -9.19
C TYR A 472 9.79 10.93 -7.87
N CYS A 473 8.47 10.73 -7.91
CA CYS A 473 7.71 10.36 -6.72
C CYS A 473 7.94 8.88 -6.31
N LEU A 474 8.32 8.65 -5.04
CA LEU A 474 8.50 7.29 -4.49
C LEU A 474 7.23 6.44 -4.49
N ASN A 475 6.05 7.04 -4.32
CA ASN A 475 4.77 6.31 -4.38
C ASN A 475 4.40 5.82 -5.79
N SER A 476 5.12 6.26 -6.83
CA SER A 476 4.95 5.78 -8.20
C SER A 476 6.05 4.84 -8.65
N VAL A 477 6.89 4.32 -7.74
CA VAL A 477 7.83 3.25 -8.09
C VAL A 477 7.03 1.94 -8.21
N PRO A 478 6.88 1.36 -9.41
CA PRO A 478 6.15 0.11 -9.58
C PRO A 478 6.93 -1.05 -8.96
N GLY A 479 6.21 -2.06 -8.46
CA GLY A 479 6.83 -3.26 -7.88
C GLY A 479 7.41 -4.21 -8.95
N GLY A 480 6.90 -4.12 -10.18
CA GLY A 480 7.21 -5.06 -11.26
C GLY A 480 8.19 -4.58 -12.33
N ALA A 481 8.59 -3.30 -12.31
CA ALA A 481 9.38 -2.66 -13.37
C ALA A 481 10.48 -1.74 -12.78
N SER A 482 11.59 -1.60 -13.50
CA SER A 482 12.72 -0.75 -13.10
C SER A 482 12.53 0.69 -13.57
N VAL A 483 12.84 1.66 -12.69
CA VAL A 483 12.80 3.09 -13.00
C VAL A 483 14.02 3.56 -13.79
N TYR A 484 15.14 2.85 -13.72
CA TYR A 484 16.41 3.33 -14.30
C TYR A 484 16.37 3.40 -15.84
N PRO A 485 15.86 2.38 -16.57
CA PRO A 485 15.71 2.48 -18.02
C PRO A 485 14.73 3.59 -18.44
N PHE A 486 13.69 3.82 -17.65
CA PHE A 486 12.71 4.89 -17.91
C PHE A 486 13.36 6.28 -17.80
N PHE A 487 14.12 6.55 -16.74
CA PHE A 487 14.82 7.82 -16.60
C PHE A 487 15.88 7.99 -17.68
N ALA A 488 16.62 6.94 -18.06
CA ALA A 488 17.59 6.97 -19.15
C ALA A 488 16.93 7.39 -20.47
N ALA A 489 15.79 6.77 -20.82
CA ALA A 489 15.02 7.11 -22.02
C ALA A 489 14.58 8.58 -22.04
N LEU A 490 14.09 9.10 -20.91
CA LEU A 490 13.66 10.50 -20.82
C LEU A 490 14.83 11.49 -20.86
N MET A 491 15.96 11.17 -20.24
CA MET A 491 17.18 12.00 -20.31
C MET A 491 17.72 12.07 -21.73
N ASN A 492 17.80 10.92 -22.41
CA ASN A 492 18.22 10.85 -23.80
C ASN A 492 17.30 11.67 -24.69
N ALA A 493 15.98 11.54 -24.50
CA ALA A 493 15.01 12.25 -25.32
C ALA A 493 14.95 13.76 -25.03
N ARG A 494 15.16 14.20 -23.78
CA ARG A 494 15.18 15.64 -23.44
C ARG A 494 16.47 16.31 -23.88
N TYR A 495 17.62 15.67 -23.67
CA TYR A 495 18.94 16.31 -23.76
C TYR A 495 19.82 15.82 -24.92
N GLY A 496 19.36 14.85 -25.72
CA GLY A 496 20.15 14.26 -26.81
C GLY A 496 21.33 13.42 -26.31
N LEU A 497 21.16 12.76 -25.16
CA LEU A 497 22.19 11.91 -24.54
C LEU A 497 22.09 10.45 -25.02
N ASN A 498 23.07 9.64 -24.62
CA ASN A 498 23.09 8.19 -24.84
C ASN A 498 23.31 7.45 -23.51
N MET A 499 22.54 7.81 -22.49
CA MET A 499 22.57 7.20 -21.17
C MET A 499 21.89 5.83 -21.16
N ASN A 500 22.41 4.92 -20.34
CA ASN A 500 21.79 3.63 -20.00
C ASN A 500 21.32 3.57 -18.54
N ALA A 501 20.71 2.43 -18.15
CA ALA A 501 20.16 2.23 -16.81
C ALA A 501 21.23 2.26 -15.69
N ASP A 502 22.42 1.68 -15.94
CA ASP A 502 23.51 1.65 -14.95
C ASP A 502 24.05 3.05 -14.68
N GLU A 503 24.16 3.90 -15.71
CA GLU A 503 24.57 5.30 -15.55
C GLU A 503 23.56 6.12 -14.74
N VAL A 504 22.26 5.85 -14.89
CA VAL A 504 21.21 6.46 -14.04
C VAL A 504 21.32 5.98 -12.60
N MET A 505 21.51 4.68 -12.39
CA MET A 505 21.71 4.12 -11.04
C MET A 505 22.96 4.70 -10.38
N GLU A 506 24.03 4.90 -11.15
CA GLU A 506 25.28 5.48 -10.67
C GLU A 506 25.11 6.94 -10.21
N ILE A 507 24.20 7.72 -10.78
CA ILE A 507 23.84 9.06 -10.26
C ILE A 507 23.27 8.94 -8.83
N GLY A 508 22.41 7.95 -8.57
CA GLY A 508 21.89 7.70 -7.21
C GLY A 508 22.98 7.27 -6.23
N LYS A 509 23.85 6.35 -6.65
CA LYS A 509 25.01 5.91 -5.84
C LYS A 509 25.95 7.08 -5.54
N GLN A 510 26.26 7.91 -6.54
CA GLN A 510 27.11 9.08 -6.37
C GLN A 510 26.48 10.11 -5.43
N THR A 511 25.15 10.30 -5.51
CA THR A 511 24.41 11.17 -4.58
C THR A 511 24.60 10.71 -3.13
N LEU A 512 24.47 9.40 -2.86
CA LEU A 512 24.74 8.82 -1.54
C LEU A 512 26.21 9.03 -1.11
N ARG A 513 27.18 8.81 -2.02
CA ARG A 513 28.61 9.06 -1.72
C ARG A 513 28.85 10.52 -1.31
N ASP A 514 28.26 11.47 -2.03
CA ASP A 514 28.42 12.89 -1.74
C ASP A 514 27.82 13.26 -0.38
N GLN A 515 26.65 12.72 -0.04
CA GLN A 515 25.98 12.91 1.24
C GLN A 515 26.79 12.32 2.40
N ILE A 516 27.28 11.08 2.24
CA ILE A 516 28.14 10.41 3.22
C ILE A 516 29.45 11.19 3.41
N ALA A 517 30.05 11.68 2.33
CA ALA A 517 31.29 12.45 2.39
C ALA A 517 31.12 13.76 3.16
N PHE A 518 30.02 14.50 2.95
CA PHE A 518 29.73 15.69 3.76
C PHE A 518 29.55 15.33 5.24
N ASN A 519 28.75 14.31 5.53
CA ASN A 519 28.48 13.85 6.90
C ASN A 519 29.75 13.41 7.64
N LYS A 520 30.71 12.79 6.94
CA LYS A 520 32.02 12.46 7.52
C LYS A 520 32.77 13.72 7.96
N LYS A 521 32.77 14.77 7.12
CA LYS A 521 33.42 16.05 7.44
C LYS A 521 32.66 16.83 8.54
N ALA A 522 31.33 16.70 8.59
CA ALA A 522 30.47 17.30 9.61
C ALA A 522 30.46 16.51 10.94
N GLN A 523 31.24 15.43 11.04
CA GLN A 523 31.29 14.54 12.20
C GLN A 523 29.92 13.96 12.61
N PHE A 524 29.02 13.81 11.65
CA PHE A 524 27.65 13.31 11.87
C PHE A 524 27.64 11.89 12.46
N SER A 525 28.65 11.08 12.14
CA SER A 525 28.81 9.73 12.71
C SER A 525 29.25 9.71 14.17
N GLN A 526 29.49 10.86 14.80
CA GLN A 526 29.79 10.98 16.24
C GLN A 526 28.54 11.40 17.04
N ILE A 527 27.43 11.70 16.37
CA ILE A 527 26.18 12.13 17.00
C ILE A 527 25.30 10.89 17.23
N ASP A 528 24.85 10.68 18.47
CA ASP A 528 23.88 9.65 18.88
C ASP A 528 24.13 8.30 18.17
N THR A 529 25.34 7.77 18.34
CA THR A 529 25.85 6.62 17.57
C THR A 529 25.20 5.30 17.94
N ASP A 530 24.66 5.22 19.14
CA ASP A 530 24.05 4.01 19.67
C ASP A 530 22.58 3.97 19.29
N ILE A 531 22.15 2.84 18.75
CA ILE A 531 20.72 2.57 18.52
C ILE A 531 20.01 2.66 19.88
N PRO A 532 18.91 3.45 20.01
CA PRO A 532 18.18 3.59 21.26
C PRO A 532 17.87 2.22 21.87
N SER A 533 18.24 2.05 23.13
CA SER A 533 18.24 0.73 23.79
C SER A 533 16.87 0.06 23.75
N PHE A 534 15.78 0.83 23.86
CA PHE A 534 14.43 0.28 23.82
C PHE A 534 14.09 -0.42 22.49
N PHE A 535 14.73 -0.08 21.37
CA PHE A 535 14.54 -0.84 20.13
C PHE A 535 15.17 -2.23 20.21
N LYS A 536 16.23 -2.40 21.00
CA LYS A 536 16.94 -3.68 21.21
C LYS A 536 16.34 -4.49 22.37
N ASP A 537 15.90 -3.81 23.42
CA ASP A 537 15.56 -4.42 24.70
C ASP A 537 14.05 -4.60 24.89
N GLU A 538 13.21 -3.74 24.31
CA GLU A 538 11.75 -3.83 24.46
C GLU A 538 11.09 -4.48 23.24
N SER A 539 10.47 -5.64 23.45
CA SER A 539 9.68 -6.30 22.42
C SER A 539 8.43 -5.50 22.05
N ILE A 540 8.10 -5.41 20.76
CA ILE A 540 6.90 -4.71 20.27
C ILE A 540 5.71 -5.65 20.08
N ALA A 541 4.53 -5.28 20.60
CA ALA A 541 3.29 -6.01 20.32
C ALA A 541 2.81 -5.75 18.87
N PRO A 542 2.16 -6.73 18.20
CA PRO A 542 1.84 -8.08 18.66
C PRO A 542 2.95 -9.11 18.34
N THR A 543 4.00 -8.71 17.62
CA THR A 543 5.01 -9.63 17.06
C THR A 543 6.03 -10.11 18.10
N LYS A 544 6.12 -9.43 19.24
CA LYS A 544 7.19 -9.56 20.23
C LYS A 544 8.59 -9.36 19.63
N ALA A 545 8.68 -8.64 18.53
CA ALA A 545 9.93 -8.41 17.83
C ALA A 545 10.78 -7.33 18.52
N VAL A 546 12.09 -7.44 18.37
CA VAL A 546 13.08 -6.42 18.72
C VAL A 546 13.95 -6.15 17.49
N PHE A 547 14.68 -5.05 17.48
CA PHE A 547 15.70 -4.79 16.47
C PHE A 547 16.97 -5.57 16.82
N ASP A 548 17.15 -6.72 16.18
CA ASP A 548 18.21 -7.72 16.44
C ASP A 548 19.18 -7.90 15.25
N VAL A 549 19.22 -6.93 14.33
CA VAL A 549 20.22 -6.93 13.25
C VAL A 549 21.58 -6.58 13.84
N ASP A 550 22.63 -7.29 13.43
CA ASP A 550 23.99 -7.08 13.94
C ASP A 550 24.45 -5.63 13.68
N GLU A 551 24.90 -4.92 14.72
CA GLU A 551 25.38 -3.54 14.58
C GLU A 551 26.56 -3.42 13.60
N LYS A 552 27.37 -4.47 13.43
CA LYS A 552 28.42 -4.50 12.41
C LYS A 552 27.83 -4.48 11.00
N GLU A 553 26.73 -5.18 10.78
CA GLU A 553 26.01 -5.15 9.50
C GLU A 553 25.46 -3.74 9.22
N VAL A 554 24.87 -3.09 10.23
CA VAL A 554 24.41 -1.69 10.14
C VAL A 554 25.57 -0.77 9.74
N LYS A 555 26.70 -0.83 10.45
CA LYS A 555 27.86 0.04 10.22
C LYS A 555 28.53 -0.19 8.87
N ASN A 556 28.46 -1.41 8.34
CA ASN A 556 29.14 -1.81 7.10
C ASN A 556 28.25 -1.76 5.86
N LEU A 557 26.98 -1.33 5.96
CA LEU A 557 26.04 -1.30 4.82
C LEU A 557 26.64 -0.64 3.57
N TRP A 558 27.34 0.48 3.75
CA TRP A 558 27.91 1.26 2.66
C TRP A 558 29.11 0.61 1.96
N ASN A 559 29.71 -0.44 2.54
CA ASN A 559 30.82 -1.17 1.91
C ASN A 559 30.38 -1.91 0.64
N ALA A 560 29.08 -2.23 0.53
CA ALA A 560 28.51 -2.91 -0.63
C ALA A 560 27.96 -1.93 -1.69
N LEU A 561 28.03 -0.61 -1.46
CA LEU A 561 27.46 0.39 -2.37
C LEU A 561 28.07 0.28 -3.77
N ASP A 562 29.40 0.26 -3.89
CA ASP A 562 30.07 0.27 -5.19
C ASP A 562 29.84 -1.01 -5.98
N ALA A 563 29.77 -2.15 -5.29
CA ALA A 563 29.52 -3.46 -5.89
C ALA A 563 28.03 -3.70 -6.23
N PHE A 564 27.12 -2.83 -5.79
CA PHE A 564 25.70 -3.00 -6.06
C PHE A 564 25.41 -2.85 -7.56
N GLN A 565 24.65 -3.82 -8.08
CA GLN A 565 24.03 -3.81 -9.40
C GLN A 565 22.55 -4.21 -9.25
N GLU A 566 21.67 -3.62 -10.07
CA GLU A 566 20.29 -4.08 -10.14
C GLU A 566 20.28 -5.48 -10.77
N LYS A 567 19.74 -6.45 -10.03
CA LYS A 567 19.57 -7.81 -10.55
C LYS A 567 18.40 -7.82 -11.51
N GLU A 568 18.56 -8.51 -12.64
CA GLU A 568 17.43 -8.84 -13.49
C GLU A 568 16.36 -9.60 -12.70
N LYS A 569 15.11 -9.47 -13.13
CA LYS A 569 13.97 -10.11 -12.48
C LYS A 569 14.05 -11.63 -12.69
N ILE A 570 14.55 -12.33 -11.67
CA ILE A 570 14.48 -13.79 -11.61
C ILE A 570 13.12 -14.17 -11.01
N TRP A 571 12.36 -15.00 -11.72
CA TRP A 571 11.10 -15.53 -11.24
C TRP A 571 11.34 -16.77 -10.37
N GLU A 572 10.95 -16.70 -9.10
CA GLU A 572 10.84 -17.88 -8.25
C GLU A 572 9.41 -18.44 -8.37
N VAL A 573 9.24 -19.52 -9.15
CA VAL A 573 7.94 -20.18 -9.31
C VAL A 573 7.75 -21.18 -8.18
N ARG A 574 6.89 -20.86 -7.22
CA ARG A 574 6.58 -21.72 -6.06
C ARG A 574 5.28 -22.46 -6.28
N ILE A 575 5.38 -23.77 -6.47
CA ILE A 575 4.20 -24.65 -6.54
C ILE A 575 3.79 -24.99 -5.09
N PRO A 576 2.55 -24.68 -4.67
CA PRO A 576 2.09 -25.00 -3.33
C PRO A 576 2.02 -26.53 -3.12
N PRO A 577 2.09 -27.02 -1.86
CA PRO A 577 1.85 -28.42 -1.60
C PRO A 577 0.43 -28.81 -2.04
N LEU A 578 0.25 -30.04 -2.52
CA LEU A 578 -1.05 -30.57 -2.91
C LEU A 578 -1.47 -31.68 -1.94
N PRO A 579 -2.79 -31.90 -1.75
CA PRO A 579 -3.26 -33.09 -1.06
C PRO A 579 -2.94 -34.35 -1.90
N ASP A 580 -2.93 -35.52 -1.26
CA ASP A 580 -3.17 -36.75 -2.00
C ASP A 580 -4.59 -36.67 -2.59
N ILE A 581 -4.77 -36.98 -3.87
CA ILE A 581 -6.08 -36.93 -4.54
C ILE A 581 -6.51 -38.33 -4.96
N MET A 582 -7.65 -38.76 -4.43
CA MET A 582 -8.41 -39.90 -4.95
C MET A 582 -9.52 -39.35 -5.84
N LEU A 583 -9.46 -39.60 -7.15
CA LEU A 583 -10.45 -39.09 -8.10
C LEU A 583 -11.01 -40.24 -8.94
N GLY A 584 -12.34 -40.33 -8.99
CA GLY A 584 -13.04 -41.30 -9.82
C GLY A 584 -14.36 -41.76 -9.21
N ALA A 585 -15.26 -42.25 -10.06
CA ALA A 585 -16.57 -42.73 -9.61
C ALA A 585 -16.43 -43.93 -8.66
N GLY A 586 -17.05 -43.84 -7.48
CA GLY A 586 -17.03 -44.88 -6.46
C GLY A 586 -15.75 -44.93 -5.62
N VAL A 587 -14.83 -43.98 -5.81
CA VAL A 587 -13.55 -43.95 -5.09
C VAL A 587 -13.75 -43.77 -3.58
N ALA A 588 -14.86 -43.14 -3.16
CA ALA A 588 -15.24 -43.01 -1.75
C ALA A 588 -15.33 -44.38 -1.06
N GLY A 589 -15.79 -45.42 -1.75
CA GLY A 589 -15.89 -46.78 -1.21
C GLY A 589 -14.54 -47.40 -0.80
N THR A 590 -13.42 -46.86 -1.29
CA THR A 590 -12.06 -47.34 -0.98
C THR A 590 -11.27 -46.39 -0.08
N MET A 591 -11.86 -45.25 0.32
CA MET A 591 -11.14 -44.20 1.06
C MET A 591 -10.67 -44.64 2.45
N GLY A 592 -11.40 -45.55 3.10
CA GLY A 592 -11.07 -45.98 4.47
C GLY A 592 -9.69 -46.63 4.59
N ALA A 593 -9.25 -47.36 3.55
CA ALA A 593 -7.90 -47.93 3.50
C ALA A 593 -6.81 -46.84 3.42
N ARG A 594 -7.06 -45.75 2.69
CA ARG A 594 -6.15 -44.59 2.60
C ARG A 594 -6.15 -43.79 3.89
N ILE A 595 -7.31 -43.54 4.48
CA ILE A 595 -7.44 -42.79 5.74
C ILE A 595 -6.72 -43.52 6.89
N ARG A 596 -6.76 -44.85 6.95
CA ARG A 596 -5.97 -45.64 7.93
C ARG A 596 -4.46 -45.37 7.88
N GLN A 597 -3.91 -45.04 6.70
CA GLN A 597 -2.47 -44.71 6.57
C GLN A 597 -2.10 -43.42 7.30
N LEU A 598 -3.08 -42.54 7.59
CA LEU A 598 -2.92 -41.35 8.41
C LEU A 598 -2.86 -41.66 9.91
N LYS A 599 -2.98 -42.94 10.31
CA LYS A 599 -2.93 -43.44 11.69
C LYS A 599 -4.01 -42.84 12.61
N VAL A 600 -5.18 -42.54 12.03
CA VAL A 600 -6.35 -41.99 12.71
C VAL A 600 -7.27 -43.11 13.19
N LYS A 601 -8.01 -42.89 14.29
CA LYS A 601 -8.96 -43.87 14.85
C LYS A 601 -10.39 -43.35 14.86
N LYS A 602 -10.59 -42.05 15.11
CA LYS A 602 -11.92 -41.47 15.32
C LYS A 602 -12.06 -40.13 14.60
N ILE A 603 -12.94 -40.11 13.61
CA ILE A 603 -13.13 -38.99 12.69
C ILE A 603 -14.29 -38.11 13.18
N PHE A 604 -14.07 -36.79 13.15
CA PHE A 604 -15.11 -35.79 13.30
C PHE A 604 -15.56 -35.33 11.92
N LEU A 605 -16.74 -35.79 11.49
CA LEU A 605 -17.31 -35.48 10.18
C LEU A 605 -18.18 -34.24 10.29
N VAL A 606 -17.76 -33.14 9.66
CA VAL A 606 -18.57 -31.92 9.53
C VAL A 606 -19.29 -31.90 8.19
N THR A 607 -20.58 -31.60 8.21
CA THR A 607 -21.41 -31.61 7.00
C THR A 607 -22.64 -30.72 7.14
N ASP A 608 -23.26 -30.36 6.02
CA ASP A 608 -24.48 -29.58 6.01
C ASP A 608 -25.72 -30.45 6.30
N PRO A 609 -26.83 -29.85 6.74
CA PRO A 609 -28.06 -30.59 7.04
C PRO A 609 -28.62 -31.40 5.87
N PHE A 610 -28.37 -31.01 4.61
CA PHE A 610 -28.89 -31.73 3.44
C PHE A 610 -28.11 -33.02 3.20
N MET A 611 -26.79 -33.00 3.30
CA MET A 611 -25.95 -34.21 3.18
C MET A 611 -26.23 -35.22 4.30
N TYR A 612 -26.58 -34.75 5.49
CA TYR A 612 -27.07 -35.61 6.57
C TYR A 612 -28.45 -36.21 6.27
N LYS A 613 -29.45 -35.36 5.97
CA LYS A 613 -30.84 -35.80 5.72
C LYS A 613 -31.00 -36.68 4.48
N SER A 614 -30.13 -36.53 3.48
CA SER A 614 -30.11 -37.38 2.28
C SER A 614 -29.50 -38.76 2.50
N GLY A 615 -28.97 -39.04 3.70
CA GLY A 615 -28.34 -40.31 4.05
C GLY A 615 -26.89 -40.45 3.57
N ARG A 616 -26.35 -39.47 2.83
CA ARG A 616 -24.97 -39.49 2.32
C ARG A 616 -23.92 -39.45 3.43
N ALA A 617 -24.15 -38.65 4.47
CA ALA A 617 -23.25 -38.63 5.63
C ALA A 617 -23.20 -40.01 6.33
N GLU A 618 -24.34 -40.71 6.41
CA GLU A 618 -24.40 -42.05 7.02
C GLU A 618 -23.76 -43.11 6.12
N GLU A 619 -23.91 -43.00 4.79
CA GLU A 619 -23.19 -43.82 3.81
C GLU A 619 -21.67 -43.72 3.99
N ILE A 620 -21.14 -42.49 4.08
CA ILE A 620 -19.72 -42.22 4.34
C ILE A 620 -19.29 -42.80 5.68
N LYS A 621 -20.06 -42.60 6.75
CA LYS A 621 -19.81 -43.20 8.06
C LYS A 621 -19.76 -44.73 8.02
N ASN A 622 -20.65 -45.38 7.26
CA ASN A 622 -20.66 -46.83 7.11
C ASN A 622 -19.41 -47.34 6.38
N ILE A 623 -18.96 -46.65 5.33
CA ILE A 623 -17.71 -46.97 4.62
C ILE A 623 -16.50 -46.87 5.58
N LEU A 624 -16.46 -45.81 6.39
CA LEU A 624 -15.42 -45.61 7.40
C LEU A 624 -15.46 -46.70 8.48
N ALA A 625 -16.66 -47.04 8.97
CA ALA A 625 -16.86 -48.10 9.96
C ALA A 625 -16.44 -49.49 9.46
N ALA A 626 -16.71 -49.81 8.19
CA ALA A 626 -16.21 -51.03 7.55
C ALA A 626 -14.67 -51.08 7.50
N SER A 627 -14.04 -49.91 7.50
CA SER A 627 -12.60 -49.73 7.68
C SER A 627 -12.23 -49.47 9.15
N GLY A 628 -13.02 -49.90 10.13
CA GLY A 628 -12.70 -49.80 11.57
C GLY A 628 -12.38 -48.39 12.06
N LEU A 629 -12.91 -47.36 11.40
CA LEU A 629 -12.78 -45.96 11.78
C LEU A 629 -14.09 -45.51 12.44
N GLU A 630 -14.02 -45.12 13.71
CA GLU A 630 -15.18 -44.55 14.41
C GLU A 630 -15.46 -43.14 13.86
N THR A 631 -16.72 -42.75 13.70
CA THR A 631 -17.08 -41.44 13.14
C THR A 631 -18.17 -40.77 13.97
N HIS A 632 -17.93 -39.54 14.39
CA HIS A 632 -18.93 -38.65 14.96
C HIS A 632 -19.37 -37.64 13.90
N ILE A 633 -20.68 -37.47 13.69
CA ILE A 633 -21.22 -36.57 12.67
C ILE A 633 -21.71 -35.28 13.32
N PHE A 634 -21.27 -34.14 12.79
CA PHE A 634 -21.74 -32.80 13.09
C PHE A 634 -22.47 -32.21 11.87
N PRO A 635 -23.82 -32.29 11.82
CA PRO A 635 -24.62 -31.98 10.64
C PRO A 635 -25.18 -30.55 10.63
N GLU A 636 -24.48 -29.60 11.23
CA GLU A 636 -24.97 -28.23 11.45
C GLU A 636 -24.29 -27.19 10.56
N VAL A 637 -23.54 -27.59 9.52
CA VAL A 637 -22.85 -26.61 8.68
C VAL A 637 -23.83 -25.79 7.87
N GLU A 638 -23.81 -24.48 8.11
CA GLU A 638 -24.57 -23.48 7.36
C GLU A 638 -23.71 -22.89 6.22
N PRO A 639 -24.34 -22.40 5.13
CA PRO A 639 -23.64 -21.60 4.13
C PRO A 639 -22.93 -20.40 4.78
N ASP A 640 -21.73 -20.08 4.29
CA ASP A 640 -20.89 -18.99 4.83
C ASP A 640 -20.68 -19.09 6.36
N PRO A 641 -20.00 -20.15 6.83
CA PRO A 641 -20.06 -20.60 8.21
C PRO A 641 -19.64 -19.49 9.19
N PRO A 642 -20.46 -19.20 10.22
CA PRO A 642 -20.15 -18.15 11.18
C PRO A 642 -19.12 -18.63 12.21
N LEU A 643 -18.37 -17.70 12.81
CA LEU A 643 -17.38 -17.98 13.85
C LEU A 643 -17.93 -18.86 15.00
N GLU A 644 -19.17 -18.59 15.42
CA GLU A 644 -19.81 -19.30 16.52
C GLU A 644 -20.02 -20.80 16.22
N LEU A 645 -20.23 -21.15 14.94
CA LEU A 645 -20.33 -22.55 14.50
C LEU A 645 -19.00 -23.28 14.70
N ILE A 646 -17.89 -22.61 14.40
CA ILE A 646 -16.54 -23.18 14.54
C ILE A 646 -16.19 -23.40 16.00
N GLU A 647 -16.57 -22.47 16.89
CA GLU A 647 -16.41 -22.64 18.34
C GLU A 647 -17.20 -23.85 18.84
N LYS A 648 -18.50 -23.95 18.49
CA LYS A 648 -19.36 -25.08 18.87
C LYS A 648 -18.81 -26.42 18.38
N ALA A 649 -18.40 -26.50 17.12
CA ALA A 649 -17.81 -27.71 16.56
C ALA A 649 -16.48 -28.07 17.25
N GLY A 650 -15.69 -27.07 17.66
CA GLY A 650 -14.43 -27.23 18.38
C GLY A 650 -14.58 -27.81 19.78
N GLU A 651 -15.63 -27.43 20.50
CA GLU A 651 -15.98 -28.02 21.80
C GLU A 651 -16.36 -29.49 21.64
N LEU A 652 -17.29 -29.78 20.73
CA LEU A 652 -17.77 -31.14 20.50
C LEU A 652 -16.66 -32.07 19.99
N TYR A 653 -15.77 -31.59 19.11
CA TYR A 653 -14.59 -32.34 18.65
C TYR A 653 -13.74 -32.86 19.83
N LYS A 654 -13.53 -32.00 20.84
CA LYS A 654 -12.76 -32.34 22.04
C LYS A 654 -13.52 -33.33 22.93
N GLU A 655 -14.80 -33.10 23.16
CA GLU A 655 -15.66 -33.97 23.97
C GLU A 655 -15.74 -35.38 23.39
N THR A 656 -15.81 -35.51 22.07
CA THR A 656 -15.92 -36.81 21.40
C THR A 656 -14.60 -37.55 21.29
N GLY A 657 -13.47 -36.91 21.60
CA GLY A 657 -12.13 -37.50 21.52
C GLY A 657 -11.71 -37.88 20.09
N CYS A 658 -12.16 -37.11 19.09
CA CYS A 658 -11.78 -37.33 17.70
C CYS A 658 -10.31 -36.94 17.46
N ASP A 659 -9.64 -37.62 16.53
CA ASP A 659 -8.23 -37.39 16.17
C ASP A 659 -8.02 -36.98 14.70
N ALA A 660 -9.11 -36.85 13.93
CA ALA A 660 -9.11 -36.37 12.54
C ALA A 660 -10.40 -35.59 12.22
N ILE A 661 -10.35 -34.76 11.19
CA ILE A 661 -11.50 -33.98 10.71
C ILE A 661 -11.81 -34.36 9.28
N LEU A 662 -13.07 -34.62 8.96
CA LEU A 662 -13.54 -34.88 7.61
C LEU A 662 -14.62 -33.86 7.24
N GLY A 663 -14.38 -33.08 6.20
CA GLY A 663 -15.40 -32.22 5.59
C GLY A 663 -16.14 -32.96 4.48
N LEU A 664 -17.45 -33.12 4.61
CA LEU A 664 -18.33 -33.65 3.56
C LEU A 664 -19.31 -32.55 3.15
N GLY A 665 -19.21 -32.07 1.91
CA GLY A 665 -20.16 -31.08 1.40
C GLY A 665 -19.55 -30.13 0.36
N GLY A 666 -20.18 -28.98 0.19
CA GLY A 666 -19.64 -27.88 -0.61
C GLY A 666 -18.58 -27.06 0.10
N GLY A 667 -18.22 -25.91 -0.48
CA GLY A 667 -17.16 -25.02 0.05
C GLY A 667 -17.31 -24.69 1.54
N SER A 668 -18.52 -24.41 2.02
CA SER A 668 -18.78 -24.12 3.44
C SER A 668 -18.44 -25.27 4.39
N SER A 669 -18.70 -26.52 4.01
CA SER A 669 -18.33 -27.71 4.80
C SER A 669 -16.82 -27.94 4.81
N LEU A 670 -16.16 -27.70 3.68
CA LEU A 670 -14.70 -27.83 3.57
C LEU A 670 -13.97 -26.72 4.35
N ASP A 671 -14.46 -25.49 4.25
CA ASP A 671 -13.93 -24.35 5.00
C ASP A 671 -14.16 -24.50 6.50
N THR A 672 -15.32 -25.06 6.91
CA THR A 672 -15.57 -25.47 8.30
C THR A 672 -14.56 -26.50 8.77
N ALA A 673 -14.26 -27.53 7.97
CA ALA A 673 -13.27 -28.55 8.34
C ALA A 673 -11.86 -27.96 8.54
N LYS A 674 -11.44 -27.07 7.64
CA LYS A 674 -10.15 -26.36 7.70
C LYS A 674 -10.04 -25.47 8.94
N THR A 675 -11.06 -24.66 9.17
CA THR A 675 -11.11 -23.68 10.26
C THR A 675 -11.31 -24.34 11.62
N LEU A 676 -12.04 -25.45 11.69
CA LEU A 676 -12.11 -26.31 12.86
C LEU A 676 -10.72 -26.87 13.22
N GLY A 677 -9.95 -27.33 12.21
CA GLY A 677 -8.56 -27.77 12.40
C GLY A 677 -7.69 -26.70 13.03
N LEU A 678 -7.85 -25.44 12.62
CA LEU A 678 -7.19 -24.29 13.25
C LEU A 678 -7.67 -24.12 14.69
N ARG A 679 -8.99 -24.14 14.90
CA ARG A 679 -9.60 -23.84 16.19
C ARG A 679 -9.23 -24.83 17.28
N VAL A 680 -9.17 -26.13 16.96
CA VAL A 680 -8.86 -27.18 17.95
C VAL A 680 -7.39 -27.21 18.36
N THR A 681 -6.53 -26.54 17.59
CA THR A 681 -5.07 -26.55 17.78
C THR A 681 -4.49 -25.21 18.18
N HIS A 682 -5.21 -24.12 17.93
CA HIS A 682 -4.80 -22.75 18.23
C HIS A 682 -5.86 -22.06 19.12
N GLY A 683 -5.39 -21.39 20.17
CA GLY A 683 -6.25 -20.65 21.11
C GLY A 683 -6.47 -19.18 20.71
N GLY A 684 -7.32 -18.48 21.48
CA GLY A 684 -7.66 -17.07 21.25
C GLY A 684 -8.70 -16.86 20.15
N ASP A 685 -8.96 -15.59 19.81
CA ASP A 685 -9.94 -15.22 18.79
C ASP A 685 -9.46 -15.59 17.39
N LEU A 686 -10.30 -16.28 16.60
CA LEU A 686 -9.99 -16.69 15.23
C LEU A 686 -9.70 -15.49 14.29
N ARG A 687 -10.26 -14.31 14.57
CA ARG A 687 -10.01 -13.06 13.82
C ARG A 687 -8.54 -12.66 13.80
N GLN A 688 -7.76 -13.07 14.81
CA GLN A 688 -6.33 -12.75 14.87
C GLN A 688 -5.49 -13.45 13.76
N TYR A 689 -6.06 -14.48 13.12
CA TYR A 689 -5.46 -15.28 12.06
C TYR A 689 -5.84 -14.81 10.65
N GLU A 690 -6.63 -13.73 10.54
CA GLU A 690 -7.07 -13.16 9.27
C GLU A 690 -5.92 -12.82 8.33
N GLY A 691 -6.05 -13.22 7.05
CA GLY A 691 -4.99 -13.11 6.05
C GLY A 691 -4.55 -11.66 5.80
N ILE A 692 -5.51 -10.73 5.68
CA ILE A 692 -5.21 -9.31 5.44
C ILE A 692 -4.48 -8.63 6.62
N LEU A 693 -4.58 -9.22 7.82
CA LEU A 693 -3.87 -8.77 9.02
C LEU A 693 -2.53 -9.49 9.21
N GLY A 694 -2.08 -10.28 8.23
CA GLY A 694 -0.87 -11.10 8.33
C GLY A 694 -1.00 -12.28 9.31
N GLY A 695 -2.23 -12.64 9.71
CA GLY A 695 -2.51 -13.66 10.70
C GLY A 695 -2.09 -15.07 10.29
N GLY A 696 -1.96 -15.35 8.98
CA GLY A 696 -1.47 -16.62 8.46
C GLY A 696 -0.08 -17.02 9.00
N ALA A 697 0.78 -16.04 9.31
CA ALA A 697 2.10 -16.28 9.90
C ALA A 697 2.04 -16.81 11.35
N LYS A 698 0.89 -16.68 12.03
CA LYS A 698 0.67 -17.20 13.38
C LYS A 698 0.20 -18.66 13.39
N ILE A 699 -0.17 -19.21 12.23
CA ILE A 699 -0.69 -20.57 12.08
C ILE A 699 0.49 -21.53 11.98
N LYS A 700 0.64 -22.41 12.98
CA LYS A 700 1.71 -23.41 13.07
C LYS A 700 1.28 -24.74 12.46
N PRO A 701 2.20 -25.62 12.05
CA PRO A 701 1.89 -26.96 11.50
C PRO A 701 1.42 -27.97 12.58
N LEU A 702 0.50 -27.55 13.45
CA LEU A 702 -0.08 -28.34 14.53
C LEU A 702 -1.52 -28.66 14.16
N PHE A 703 -1.79 -29.49 13.14
CA PHE A 703 -3.16 -29.77 12.68
C PHE A 703 -3.47 -31.26 12.77
N PRO A 704 -4.69 -31.66 13.18
CA PRO A 704 -5.16 -33.01 12.93
C PRO A 704 -5.26 -33.23 11.41
N PRO A 705 -5.15 -34.49 10.93
CA PRO A 705 -5.38 -34.76 9.52
C PRO A 705 -6.77 -34.27 9.08
N ILE A 706 -6.80 -33.43 8.04
CA ILE A 706 -8.02 -32.95 7.40
C ILE A 706 -8.24 -33.76 6.12
N ILE A 707 -9.43 -34.34 5.99
CA ILE A 707 -9.89 -35.04 4.80
C ILE A 707 -11.02 -34.22 4.17
N ALA A 708 -10.94 -33.99 2.86
CA ALA A 708 -11.96 -33.24 2.12
C ALA A 708 -12.71 -34.16 1.16
N ILE A 709 -14.04 -34.18 1.24
CA ILE A 709 -14.93 -34.89 0.32
C ILE A 709 -15.88 -33.87 -0.31
N PRO A 710 -15.52 -33.26 -1.44
CA PRO A 710 -16.36 -32.28 -2.11
C PRO A 710 -17.61 -32.96 -2.68
N THR A 711 -18.77 -32.36 -2.45
CA THR A 711 -20.05 -32.77 -3.07
C THR A 711 -20.52 -31.76 -4.13
N THR A 712 -19.75 -30.70 -4.36
CA THR A 712 -19.97 -29.66 -5.37
C THR A 712 -18.70 -29.40 -6.16
N SER A 713 -18.83 -28.95 -7.40
CA SER A 713 -17.70 -28.74 -8.32
C SER A 713 -17.51 -27.26 -8.66
N GLY A 714 -17.15 -26.44 -7.65
CA GLY A 714 -16.95 -24.98 -7.80
C GLY A 714 -15.66 -24.47 -7.17
N THR A 715 -15.66 -24.33 -5.85
CA THR A 715 -14.59 -23.63 -5.10
C THR A 715 -13.19 -24.24 -5.19
N GLY A 716 -13.08 -25.56 -5.43
CA GLY A 716 -11.82 -26.28 -5.30
C GLY A 716 -11.21 -26.21 -3.89
N SER A 717 -12.04 -26.04 -2.85
CA SER A 717 -11.59 -25.93 -1.45
C SER A 717 -10.80 -27.18 -1.00
N GLU A 718 -11.00 -28.33 -1.64
CA GLU A 718 -10.25 -29.55 -1.38
C GLU A 718 -8.75 -29.48 -1.74
N VAL A 719 -8.29 -28.49 -2.52
CA VAL A 719 -6.88 -28.37 -2.95
C VAL A 719 -6.20 -27.05 -2.56
N ASN A 720 -6.96 -26.07 -2.04
CA ASN A 720 -6.45 -24.71 -1.82
C ASN A 720 -6.23 -24.37 -0.32
N PRO A 721 -5.37 -23.39 0.01
CA PRO A 721 -5.03 -22.97 1.37
C PRO A 721 -5.99 -21.96 2.00
N CYS A 722 -7.12 -21.64 1.35
CA CYS A 722 -8.05 -20.60 1.80
C CYS A 722 -9.23 -21.20 2.56
N ALA A 723 -9.78 -20.45 3.51
CA ALA A 723 -11.07 -20.72 4.13
C ALA A 723 -11.79 -19.40 4.44
N VAL A 724 -13.10 -19.35 4.20
CA VAL A 724 -13.94 -18.17 4.39
C VAL A 724 -14.85 -18.38 5.60
N LEU A 725 -14.88 -17.40 6.51
CA LEU A 725 -15.78 -17.38 7.66
C LEU A 725 -16.59 -16.08 7.67
N THR A 726 -17.79 -16.14 8.25
CA THR A 726 -18.63 -14.96 8.51
C THR A 726 -18.39 -14.43 9.91
N ASP A 727 -18.16 -13.13 10.01
CA ASP A 727 -18.08 -12.41 11.27
C ASP A 727 -19.33 -11.57 11.49
N LYS A 728 -20.27 -12.11 12.27
CA LYS A 728 -21.54 -11.44 12.58
C LYS A 728 -21.35 -10.15 13.38
N GLN A 729 -20.24 -9.99 14.11
CA GLN A 729 -19.98 -8.77 14.89
C GLN A 729 -19.48 -7.62 14.01
N ARG A 730 -18.67 -7.93 12.99
CA ARG A 730 -18.14 -6.94 12.03
C ARG A 730 -18.99 -6.78 10.76
N ASP A 731 -20.07 -7.56 10.63
CA ASP A 731 -20.94 -7.63 9.44
C ASP A 731 -20.15 -7.81 8.13
N LEU A 732 -19.18 -8.74 8.15
CA LEU A 732 -18.32 -9.03 7.00
C LEU A 732 -17.92 -10.49 6.92
N LYS A 733 -17.49 -10.91 5.73
CA LYS A 733 -16.75 -12.16 5.52
C LYS A 733 -15.26 -11.87 5.58
N PHE A 734 -14.49 -12.77 6.21
CA PHE A 734 -13.04 -12.66 6.24
C PHE A 734 -12.37 -13.97 5.82
N ILE A 735 -11.17 -13.84 5.27
CA ILE A 735 -10.42 -14.95 4.68
C ILE A 735 -9.28 -15.33 5.63
N LEU A 736 -9.23 -16.60 6.01
CA LEU A 736 -8.08 -17.23 6.62
C LEU A 736 -7.28 -17.94 5.52
N MET A 737 -5.95 -17.76 5.51
CA MET A 737 -5.09 -18.38 4.50
C MET A 737 -3.83 -18.99 5.13
N SER A 738 -3.63 -20.28 4.90
CA SER A 738 -2.43 -21.00 5.32
C SER A 738 -2.23 -22.27 4.52
N ASN A 739 -0.98 -22.59 4.15
CA ASN A 739 -0.64 -23.87 3.53
C ASN A 739 -0.97 -25.07 4.44
N HIS A 740 -1.20 -24.85 5.74
CA HIS A 740 -1.63 -25.88 6.67
C HIS A 740 -3.13 -26.22 6.56
N PHE A 741 -3.91 -25.43 5.84
CA PHE A 741 -5.33 -25.73 5.55
C PHE A 741 -5.50 -26.68 4.36
N ILE A 742 -4.45 -26.88 3.56
CA ILE A 742 -4.52 -27.82 2.44
C ILE A 742 -4.75 -29.22 3.03
N PRO A 743 -5.85 -29.91 2.65
CA PRO A 743 -6.17 -31.23 3.19
C PRO A 743 -5.01 -32.22 3.03
N LYS A 744 -4.98 -33.25 3.88
CA LYS A 744 -4.05 -34.38 3.68
C LYS A 744 -4.52 -35.30 2.56
N LEU A 745 -5.84 -35.43 2.40
CA LEU A 745 -6.47 -36.27 1.41
C LEU A 745 -7.73 -35.58 0.87
N ALA A 746 -7.84 -35.48 -0.45
CA ALA A 746 -9.06 -35.11 -1.15
C ALA A 746 -9.68 -36.37 -1.79
N VAL A 747 -10.90 -36.71 -1.42
CA VAL A 747 -11.67 -37.85 -1.96
C VAL A 747 -12.74 -37.30 -2.89
N VAL A 748 -12.42 -37.21 -4.16
CA VAL A 748 -13.21 -36.56 -5.20
C VAL A 748 -14.01 -37.61 -5.97
N ASP A 749 -15.18 -37.96 -5.42
CA ASP A 749 -16.09 -38.94 -6.01
C ASP A 749 -17.26 -38.24 -6.75
N PRO A 750 -17.30 -38.25 -8.10
CA PRO A 750 -18.36 -37.61 -8.87
C PRO A 750 -19.76 -38.20 -8.60
N LEU A 751 -19.87 -39.39 -7.98
CA LEU A 751 -21.16 -39.95 -7.57
C LEU A 751 -21.81 -39.16 -6.43
N LEU A 752 -21.02 -38.51 -5.57
CA LEU A 752 -21.51 -37.66 -4.49
C LEU A 752 -22.01 -36.30 -5.00
N CYS A 753 -21.62 -35.92 -6.21
CA CYS A 753 -22.12 -34.72 -6.90
C CYS A 753 -23.46 -34.94 -7.61
N LYS A 754 -23.96 -36.17 -7.72
CA LYS A 754 -25.23 -36.49 -8.42
C LYS A 754 -26.46 -35.85 -7.78
N THR A 755 -26.40 -35.57 -6.48
CA THR A 755 -27.50 -34.96 -5.74
C THR A 755 -27.61 -33.46 -5.95
N MET A 756 -26.68 -32.83 -6.68
CA MET A 756 -26.76 -31.41 -7.00
C MET A 756 -27.95 -31.11 -7.91
N PRO A 757 -28.85 -30.19 -7.53
CA PRO A 757 -29.84 -29.64 -8.44
C PRO A 757 -29.19 -28.99 -9.67
N GLN A 758 -29.96 -28.81 -10.75
CA GLN A 758 -29.48 -28.16 -11.98
C GLN A 758 -28.94 -26.75 -11.69
N THR A 759 -29.66 -25.96 -10.88
CA THR A 759 -29.22 -24.61 -10.49
C THR A 759 -27.85 -24.63 -9.80
N LEU A 760 -27.63 -25.54 -8.84
CA LEU A 760 -26.35 -25.64 -8.15
C LEU A 760 -25.23 -26.14 -9.07
N THR A 761 -25.55 -27.03 -10.01
CA THR A 761 -24.60 -27.51 -11.03
C THR A 761 -24.11 -26.36 -11.91
N ILE A 762 -25.00 -25.45 -12.31
CA ILE A 762 -24.66 -24.24 -13.06
C ILE A 762 -23.81 -23.31 -12.18
N GLU A 763 -24.31 -22.94 -11.01
CA GLU A 763 -23.66 -21.97 -10.12
C GLU A 763 -22.24 -22.41 -9.74
N SER A 764 -22.03 -23.70 -9.41
CA SER A 764 -20.69 -24.21 -9.11
C SER A 764 -19.80 -24.29 -10.36
N GLY A 765 -20.36 -24.67 -11.52
CA GLY A 765 -19.59 -24.76 -12.75
C GLY A 765 -19.10 -23.41 -13.27
N ILE A 766 -19.92 -22.36 -13.12
CA ILE A 766 -19.54 -20.99 -13.45
C ILE A 766 -18.53 -20.43 -12.45
N ASP A 767 -18.65 -20.75 -11.16
CA ASP A 767 -17.64 -20.40 -10.15
C ASP A 767 -16.26 -20.99 -10.47
N ALA A 768 -16.19 -22.28 -10.82
CA ALA A 768 -14.95 -22.91 -11.28
C ALA A 768 -14.39 -22.22 -12.54
N LEU A 769 -15.25 -21.86 -13.50
CA LEU A 769 -14.86 -21.14 -14.70
C LEU A 769 -14.34 -19.73 -14.39
N ALA A 770 -14.97 -19.02 -13.44
CA ALA A 770 -14.56 -17.70 -13.02
C ALA A 770 -13.16 -17.74 -12.40
N HIS A 771 -12.90 -18.71 -11.51
CA HIS A 771 -11.56 -18.94 -10.96
C HIS A 771 -10.50 -19.21 -12.04
N CYS A 772 -10.84 -19.98 -13.09
CA CYS A 772 -9.95 -20.20 -14.22
C CYS A 772 -9.69 -18.91 -15.02
N ILE A 773 -10.75 -18.20 -15.44
CA ILE A 773 -10.63 -17.02 -16.31
C ILE A 773 -9.91 -15.88 -15.57
N GLU A 774 -10.32 -15.54 -14.36
CA GLU A 774 -9.71 -14.46 -13.57
C GLU A 774 -8.28 -14.83 -13.15
N GLY A 775 -8.08 -16.06 -12.68
CA GLY A 775 -6.78 -16.57 -12.27
C GLY A 775 -5.76 -16.58 -13.41
N TYR A 776 -6.18 -16.84 -14.65
CA TYR A 776 -5.27 -16.85 -15.80
C TYR A 776 -4.60 -15.49 -16.05
N VAL A 777 -5.34 -14.40 -15.86
CA VAL A 777 -4.90 -13.05 -16.23
C VAL A 777 -4.55 -12.16 -15.03
N SER A 778 -4.76 -12.62 -13.80
CA SER A 778 -4.45 -11.87 -12.57
C SER A 778 -3.00 -11.35 -12.52
N LEU A 779 -2.84 -10.11 -12.03
CA LEU A 779 -1.57 -9.42 -11.87
C LEU A 779 -0.88 -9.65 -10.53
N ALA A 780 -1.51 -10.38 -9.59
CA ALA A 780 -0.92 -10.63 -8.25
C ALA A 780 0.44 -11.34 -8.34
N THR A 781 0.59 -12.25 -9.29
CA THR A 781 1.87 -12.83 -9.70
C THR A 781 1.93 -12.79 -11.21
N SER A 782 2.67 -11.83 -11.77
CA SER A 782 2.58 -11.50 -13.20
C SER A 782 3.03 -12.64 -14.13
N TYR A 783 3.79 -13.62 -13.62
CA TYR A 783 4.15 -14.83 -14.36
C TYR A 783 4.13 -16.05 -13.44
N HIS A 784 3.19 -16.98 -13.68
CA HIS A 784 3.14 -18.26 -12.96
C HIS A 784 2.61 -19.39 -13.86
N PRO A 785 3.47 -20.02 -14.69
CA PRO A 785 3.05 -20.93 -15.76
C PRO A 785 2.29 -22.15 -15.25
N TYR A 786 2.56 -22.61 -14.02
CA TYR A 786 1.82 -23.71 -13.41
C TYR A 786 0.34 -23.36 -13.19
N PHE A 787 0.04 -22.18 -12.63
CA PHE A 787 -1.36 -21.78 -12.36
C PHE A 787 -2.10 -21.44 -13.66
N GLU A 788 -1.40 -20.82 -14.61
CA GLU A 788 -1.92 -20.54 -15.96
C GLU A 788 -2.28 -21.83 -16.70
N SER A 789 -1.46 -22.88 -16.58
CA SER A 789 -1.77 -24.20 -17.18
C SER A 789 -3.00 -24.86 -16.54
N MET A 790 -3.18 -24.72 -15.23
CA MET A 790 -4.37 -25.21 -14.53
C MET A 790 -5.62 -24.44 -14.98
N ALA A 791 -5.52 -23.12 -15.13
CA ALA A 791 -6.61 -22.28 -15.61
C ALA A 791 -7.11 -22.72 -17.00
N LEU A 792 -6.18 -22.89 -17.95
CA LEU A 792 -6.51 -23.33 -19.31
C LEU A 792 -7.14 -24.73 -19.32
N TYR A 793 -6.57 -25.69 -18.56
CA TYR A 793 -7.14 -27.04 -18.51
C TYR A 793 -8.52 -27.06 -17.85
N GLY A 794 -8.73 -26.30 -16.78
CA GLY A 794 -10.04 -26.16 -16.13
C GLY A 794 -11.10 -25.59 -17.07
N ALA A 795 -10.81 -24.48 -17.77
CA ALA A 795 -11.72 -23.87 -18.73
C ALA A 795 -12.10 -24.83 -19.87
N LYS A 796 -11.14 -25.61 -20.38
CA LYS A 796 -11.38 -26.68 -21.37
C LYS A 796 -12.38 -27.72 -20.85
N LEU A 797 -12.24 -28.15 -19.60
CA LEU A 797 -13.13 -29.14 -18.99
C LEU A 797 -14.54 -28.58 -18.78
N VAL A 798 -14.67 -27.32 -18.32
CA VAL A 798 -15.97 -26.65 -18.22
C VAL A 798 -16.66 -26.56 -19.58
N GLY A 799 -15.96 -26.07 -20.61
CA GLY A 799 -16.48 -25.96 -21.97
C GLY A 799 -16.96 -27.30 -22.54
N ARG A 800 -16.23 -28.37 -22.24
CA ARG A 800 -16.60 -29.73 -22.66
C ARG A 800 -17.83 -30.28 -21.94
N SER A 801 -17.97 -30.01 -20.63
CA SER A 801 -18.77 -30.88 -19.75
C SER A 801 -19.88 -30.19 -18.95
N LEU A 802 -19.89 -28.86 -18.84
CA LEU A 802 -20.93 -28.15 -18.09
C LEU A 802 -22.33 -28.27 -18.74
N ILE A 803 -22.44 -28.06 -20.06
CA ILE A 803 -23.71 -28.22 -20.79
C ILE A 803 -24.20 -29.69 -20.74
N PRO A 804 -23.36 -30.70 -21.03
CA PRO A 804 -23.77 -32.10 -20.88
C PRO A 804 -24.30 -32.47 -19.49
N VAL A 805 -23.62 -32.04 -18.41
CA VAL A 805 -24.05 -32.39 -17.05
C VAL A 805 -25.30 -31.61 -16.59
N TYR A 806 -25.50 -30.41 -17.13
CA TYR A 806 -26.74 -29.66 -16.93
C TYR A 806 -27.94 -30.37 -17.58
N LYS A 807 -27.78 -30.85 -18.81
CA LYS A 807 -28.80 -31.58 -19.57
C LYS A 807 -29.07 -32.97 -18.99
N ASP A 808 -28.03 -33.66 -18.50
CA ASP A 808 -28.15 -34.94 -17.79
C ASP A 808 -27.21 -34.97 -16.56
N GLY A 809 -27.79 -34.77 -15.37
CA GLY A 809 -27.06 -34.80 -14.11
C GLY A 809 -26.45 -36.18 -13.75
N ASN A 810 -26.84 -37.25 -14.47
CA ASN A 810 -26.28 -38.59 -14.32
C ASN A 810 -25.08 -38.86 -15.25
N ASN A 811 -24.69 -37.90 -16.10
CA ASN A 811 -23.52 -38.04 -16.95
C ASN A 811 -22.23 -38.01 -16.10
N ILE A 812 -21.79 -39.19 -15.66
CA ILE A 812 -20.65 -39.34 -14.74
C ILE A 812 -19.32 -38.87 -15.35
N PRO A 813 -19.00 -39.14 -16.63
CA PRO A 813 -17.83 -38.54 -17.26
C PRO A 813 -17.85 -37.00 -17.18
N ALA A 814 -18.99 -36.36 -17.47
CA ALA A 814 -19.11 -34.91 -17.38
C ALA A 814 -19.02 -34.40 -15.93
N ARG A 815 -19.61 -35.10 -14.94
CA ARG A 815 -19.42 -34.80 -13.51
C ARG A 815 -17.95 -34.90 -13.09
N THR A 816 -17.25 -35.93 -13.56
CA THR A 816 -15.83 -36.15 -13.27
C THR A 816 -14.99 -34.99 -13.80
N ASP A 817 -15.27 -34.54 -15.02
CA ASP A 817 -14.63 -33.37 -15.61
C ASP A 817 -14.91 -32.10 -14.81
N MET A 818 -16.15 -31.87 -14.38
CA MET A 818 -16.47 -30.69 -13.56
C MET A 818 -15.73 -30.71 -12.22
N CYS A 819 -15.59 -31.87 -11.57
CA CYS A 819 -14.78 -31.98 -10.36
C CYS A 819 -13.31 -31.61 -10.63
N MET A 820 -12.73 -32.12 -11.72
CA MET A 820 -11.36 -31.76 -12.11
C MET A 820 -11.24 -30.28 -12.51
N ALA A 821 -12.27 -29.70 -13.14
CA ALA A 821 -12.32 -28.28 -13.45
C ALA A 821 -12.33 -27.42 -12.18
N ALA A 822 -13.06 -27.83 -11.14
CA ALA A 822 -13.07 -27.17 -9.84
C ALA A 822 -11.70 -27.24 -9.14
N ILE A 823 -11.02 -28.39 -9.20
CA ILE A 823 -9.63 -28.54 -8.72
C ILE A 823 -8.71 -27.56 -9.47
N CYS A 824 -8.80 -27.52 -10.80
CA CYS A 824 -8.02 -26.61 -11.63
C CYS A 824 -8.30 -25.14 -11.31
N GLY A 825 -9.57 -24.75 -11.14
CA GLY A 825 -9.97 -23.41 -10.71
C GLY A 825 -9.41 -23.07 -9.32
N GLY A 826 -9.54 -24.00 -8.37
CA GLY A 826 -9.01 -23.90 -7.01
C GLY A 826 -7.50 -23.65 -6.93
N LEU A 827 -6.75 -24.18 -7.90
CA LEU A 827 -5.32 -23.92 -8.04
C LEU A 827 -5.02 -22.63 -8.82
N ALA A 828 -5.79 -22.35 -9.87
CA ALA A 828 -5.62 -21.18 -10.73
C ALA A 828 -5.81 -19.86 -9.95
N PHE A 829 -6.84 -19.77 -9.10
CA PHE A 829 -7.12 -18.52 -8.38
C PHE A 829 -6.07 -18.17 -7.33
N LEU A 830 -5.13 -19.07 -6.99
CA LEU A 830 -3.98 -18.73 -6.15
C LEU A 830 -3.06 -17.70 -6.81
N LYS A 831 -3.16 -17.51 -8.14
CA LYS A 831 -2.55 -16.39 -8.86
C LYS A 831 -3.26 -15.05 -8.60
N GLY A 832 -4.45 -15.05 -7.99
CA GLY A 832 -5.30 -13.90 -7.70
C GLY A 832 -6.58 -13.89 -8.55
N LEU A 833 -7.48 -12.97 -8.23
CA LEU A 833 -8.80 -12.79 -8.86
C LEU A 833 -8.98 -11.32 -9.27
N GLY A 834 -10.15 -10.92 -9.74
CA GLY A 834 -10.39 -9.59 -10.30
C GLY A 834 -11.74 -8.96 -9.94
N ILE A 835 -12.16 -7.97 -10.72
CA ILE A 835 -13.42 -7.25 -10.53
C ILE A 835 -14.63 -8.20 -10.50
N GLY A 836 -14.54 -9.37 -11.15
CA GLY A 836 -15.59 -10.37 -11.14
C GLY A 836 -15.90 -10.80 -9.71
N HIS A 837 -14.88 -11.28 -8.99
CA HIS A 837 -15.05 -11.64 -7.58
C HIS A 837 -15.32 -10.45 -6.67
N ALA A 838 -14.82 -9.25 -6.96
CA ALA A 838 -15.17 -8.05 -6.20
C ALA A 838 -16.69 -7.74 -6.26
N ILE A 839 -17.30 -7.90 -7.44
CA ILE A 839 -18.75 -7.80 -7.62
C ILE A 839 -19.46 -8.96 -6.93
N THR A 840 -18.97 -10.19 -7.10
CA THR A 840 -19.51 -11.40 -6.45
C THR A 840 -19.60 -11.26 -4.94
N HIS A 841 -18.52 -10.82 -4.29
CA HIS A 841 -18.45 -10.57 -2.86
C HIS A 841 -19.46 -9.51 -2.41
N THR A 842 -19.58 -8.42 -3.18
CA THR A 842 -20.49 -7.33 -2.86
C THR A 842 -21.95 -7.76 -2.94
N LEU A 843 -22.32 -8.50 -3.99
CA LEU A 843 -23.67 -9.04 -4.17
C LEU A 843 -24.02 -10.03 -3.05
N GLY A 844 -23.08 -10.92 -2.69
CA GLY A 844 -23.26 -11.88 -1.60
C GLY A 844 -23.40 -11.20 -0.24
N ALA A 845 -22.54 -10.23 0.08
CA ALA A 845 -22.56 -9.56 1.38
C ALA A 845 -23.80 -8.68 1.59
N ARG A 846 -24.24 -7.94 0.57
CA ARG A 846 -25.33 -6.95 0.74
C ARG A 846 -26.72 -7.47 0.40
N TYR A 847 -26.82 -8.48 -0.45
CA TYR A 847 -28.11 -8.99 -0.92
C TYR A 847 -28.30 -10.48 -0.61
N HIS A 848 -27.38 -11.07 0.16
CA HIS A 848 -27.41 -12.50 0.53
C HIS A 848 -27.55 -13.42 -0.69
N MET A 849 -27.03 -12.97 -1.85
CA MET A 849 -27.03 -13.76 -3.08
C MET A 849 -26.05 -14.94 -2.93
N PRO A 850 -26.45 -16.17 -3.26
CA PRO A 850 -25.53 -17.31 -3.26
C PRO A 850 -24.29 -17.02 -4.11
N HIS A 851 -23.10 -17.44 -3.64
CA HIS A 851 -21.82 -17.06 -4.25
C HIS A 851 -21.74 -17.40 -5.75
N GLY A 852 -22.01 -18.65 -6.13
CA GLY A 852 -21.96 -19.06 -7.54
C GLY A 852 -23.00 -18.35 -8.42
N ARG A 853 -24.13 -17.91 -7.85
CA ARG A 853 -25.09 -17.05 -8.55
C ARG A 853 -24.54 -15.66 -8.78
N ALA A 854 -23.94 -15.06 -7.77
CA ALA A 854 -23.29 -13.76 -7.89
C ALA A 854 -22.10 -13.79 -8.87
N ALA A 855 -21.38 -14.92 -8.95
CA ALA A 855 -20.26 -15.14 -9.86
C ALA A 855 -20.67 -15.11 -11.35
N ILE A 856 -21.91 -15.46 -11.69
CA ILE A 856 -22.43 -15.32 -13.06
C ILE A 856 -22.38 -13.86 -13.52
N PHE A 857 -22.88 -12.94 -12.69
CA PHE A 857 -22.86 -11.51 -13.00
C PHE A 857 -21.45 -10.95 -12.94
N GLY A 858 -20.69 -11.32 -11.91
CA GLY A 858 -19.30 -10.91 -11.73
C GLY A 858 -18.43 -11.28 -12.93
N LEU A 859 -18.45 -12.54 -13.36
CA LEU A 859 -17.63 -13.04 -14.45
C LEU A 859 -17.94 -12.33 -15.78
N LEU A 860 -19.21 -12.07 -16.09
CA LEU A 860 -19.56 -11.33 -17.29
C LEU A 860 -19.06 -9.88 -17.24
N CYS A 861 -19.19 -9.21 -16.09
CA CYS A 861 -18.61 -7.88 -15.90
C CYS A 861 -17.09 -7.89 -16.02
N PHE A 862 -16.41 -8.93 -15.50
CA PHE A 862 -14.96 -9.11 -15.61
C PHE A 862 -14.52 -9.22 -17.07
N VAL A 863 -15.15 -10.10 -17.85
CA VAL A 863 -14.81 -10.27 -19.27
C VAL A 863 -15.05 -8.96 -20.04
N LYS A 864 -16.18 -8.29 -19.82
CA LYS A 864 -16.50 -7.01 -20.46
C LYS A 864 -15.50 -5.89 -20.09
N ALA A 865 -15.04 -5.85 -18.84
CA ALA A 865 -14.06 -4.88 -18.38
C ALA A 865 -12.68 -5.10 -19.03
N ASN A 866 -12.26 -6.37 -19.13
CA ASN A 866 -10.89 -6.75 -19.45
C ASN A 866 -10.65 -7.14 -20.92
N LYS A 867 -11.69 -7.30 -21.76
CA LYS A 867 -11.55 -7.75 -23.15
C LYS A 867 -10.61 -6.91 -24.03
N GLY A 868 -10.45 -5.63 -23.70
CA GLY A 868 -9.52 -4.73 -24.41
C GLY A 868 -8.05 -5.02 -24.08
N THR A 869 -7.77 -5.38 -22.83
CA THR A 869 -6.41 -5.60 -22.29
C THR A 869 -5.97 -7.06 -22.46
N CYS A 870 -6.88 -8.02 -22.26
CA CYS A 870 -6.58 -9.46 -22.24
C CYS A 870 -6.91 -10.17 -23.56
N LYS A 871 -6.70 -9.53 -24.71
CA LYS A 871 -7.17 -10.03 -26.01
C LYS A 871 -6.71 -11.45 -26.32
N GLU A 872 -5.41 -11.71 -26.19
CA GLU A 872 -4.81 -13.01 -26.50
C GLU A 872 -5.27 -14.07 -25.50
N GLN A 873 -5.19 -13.74 -24.21
CA GLN A 873 -5.57 -14.66 -23.13
C GLN A 873 -7.06 -15.03 -23.17
N PHE A 874 -7.93 -14.08 -23.55
CA PHE A 874 -9.36 -14.34 -23.68
C PHE A 874 -9.68 -15.13 -24.95
N ALA A 875 -8.93 -14.95 -26.04
CA ALA A 875 -9.05 -15.81 -27.22
C ALA A 875 -8.70 -17.27 -26.91
N ASP A 876 -7.65 -17.51 -26.11
CA ASP A 876 -7.29 -18.86 -25.66
C ASP A 876 -8.44 -19.50 -24.86
N MET A 877 -9.01 -18.77 -23.91
CA MET A 877 -10.15 -19.24 -23.11
C MET A 877 -11.39 -19.50 -23.97
N ALA A 878 -11.74 -18.58 -24.86
CA ALA A 878 -12.88 -18.72 -25.78
C ALA A 878 -12.74 -19.96 -26.66
N TYR A 879 -11.53 -20.21 -27.16
CA TYR A 879 -11.24 -21.36 -28.01
C TYR A 879 -11.40 -22.67 -27.24
N LEU A 880 -11.03 -22.70 -25.96
CA LEU A 880 -11.17 -23.87 -25.09
C LEU A 880 -12.62 -24.12 -24.67
N ILE A 881 -13.45 -23.08 -24.54
CA ILE A 881 -14.86 -23.19 -24.16
C ILE A 881 -15.71 -23.71 -25.32
N ASN A 882 -15.68 -23.03 -26.47
CA ASN A 882 -16.56 -23.35 -27.61
C ASN A 882 -15.92 -23.09 -28.98
N ARG A 883 -14.58 -23.04 -29.07
CA ARG A 883 -13.83 -22.76 -30.33
C ARG A 883 -14.04 -21.37 -30.92
N SER A 884 -14.62 -20.43 -30.16
CA SER A 884 -14.69 -19.01 -30.53
C SER A 884 -13.34 -18.31 -30.35
N SER A 885 -13.23 -17.09 -30.86
CA SER A 885 -12.14 -16.14 -30.57
C SER A 885 -12.54 -15.04 -29.59
N ASP A 886 -13.83 -14.93 -29.25
CA ASP A 886 -14.37 -13.91 -28.34
C ASP A 886 -14.98 -14.56 -27.09
N LEU A 887 -14.37 -14.28 -25.93
CA LEU A 887 -14.78 -14.85 -24.64
C LEU A 887 -16.12 -14.30 -24.14
N GLU A 888 -16.47 -13.06 -24.47
CA GLU A 888 -17.77 -12.49 -24.12
C GLU A 888 -18.87 -13.26 -24.86
N GLU A 889 -18.69 -13.51 -26.15
CA GLU A 889 -19.62 -14.32 -26.94
C GLU A 889 -19.67 -15.77 -26.45
N SER A 890 -18.53 -16.39 -26.12
CA SER A 890 -18.49 -17.74 -25.54
C SER A 890 -19.26 -17.83 -24.23
N LEU A 891 -19.14 -16.81 -23.37
CA LEU A 891 -19.83 -16.79 -22.07
C LEU A 891 -21.34 -16.60 -22.25
N LEU A 892 -21.76 -15.70 -23.14
CA LEU A 892 -23.18 -15.49 -23.46
C LEU A 892 -23.81 -16.73 -24.13
N TYR A 893 -23.06 -17.41 -25.00
CA TYR A 893 -23.46 -18.71 -25.56
C TYR A 893 -23.67 -19.75 -24.45
N LEU A 894 -22.71 -19.87 -23.53
CA LEU A 894 -22.80 -20.79 -22.41
C LEU A 894 -24.01 -20.47 -21.51
N TYR A 895 -24.23 -19.19 -21.18
CA TYR A 895 -25.35 -18.76 -20.35
C TYR A 895 -26.70 -19.05 -21.00
N LYS A 896 -26.80 -18.90 -22.33
CA LYS A 896 -28.00 -19.26 -23.09
C LYS A 896 -28.25 -20.77 -23.08
N GLU A 897 -27.22 -21.60 -23.29
CA GLU A 897 -27.36 -23.07 -23.28
C GLU A 897 -27.72 -23.64 -21.90
N LEU A 898 -27.40 -22.89 -20.83
CA LEU A 898 -27.69 -23.24 -19.45
C LEU A 898 -28.97 -22.58 -18.91
N ASP A 899 -29.72 -21.85 -19.75
CA ASP A 899 -30.95 -21.11 -19.37
C ASP A 899 -30.74 -20.14 -18.17
N ILE A 900 -29.62 -19.43 -18.16
CA ILE A 900 -29.27 -18.50 -17.08
C ILE A 900 -29.89 -17.12 -17.35
N PRO A 901 -30.74 -16.60 -16.44
CA PRO A 901 -31.27 -15.24 -16.57
C PRO A 901 -30.19 -14.20 -16.21
N ILE A 902 -29.73 -13.44 -17.20
CA ILE A 902 -28.72 -12.37 -17.02
C ILE A 902 -29.41 -11.04 -16.68
N SER A 903 -30.15 -11.02 -15.57
CA SER A 903 -30.90 -9.84 -15.11
C SER A 903 -30.69 -9.64 -13.61
N LEU A 904 -30.08 -8.53 -13.22
CA LEU A 904 -29.97 -8.17 -11.80
C LEU A 904 -31.35 -7.85 -11.20
N LYS A 905 -32.26 -7.28 -12.00
CA LYS A 905 -33.63 -6.94 -11.58
C LYS A 905 -34.44 -8.17 -11.20
N SER A 906 -34.32 -9.27 -11.95
CA SER A 906 -35.01 -10.53 -11.63
C SER A 906 -34.56 -11.14 -10.30
N HIS A 907 -33.43 -10.69 -9.75
CA HIS A 907 -32.86 -11.11 -8.48
C HIS A 907 -33.09 -10.13 -7.33
N GLY A 908 -34.01 -9.16 -7.49
CA GLY A 908 -34.40 -8.24 -6.43
C GLY A 908 -33.45 -7.06 -6.21
N ILE A 909 -32.46 -6.85 -7.10
CA ILE A 909 -31.58 -5.69 -7.04
C ILE A 909 -32.31 -4.46 -7.63
N LYS A 910 -32.36 -3.36 -6.88
CA LYS A 910 -32.94 -2.11 -7.38
C LYS A 910 -31.93 -1.35 -8.25
N LYS A 911 -32.40 -0.58 -9.22
CA LYS A 911 -31.51 0.20 -10.11
C LYS A 911 -30.68 1.24 -9.35
N GLU A 912 -31.25 1.82 -8.30
CA GLU A 912 -30.58 2.78 -7.41
C GLU A 912 -29.39 2.17 -6.64
N ASP A 913 -29.43 0.85 -6.40
CA ASP A 913 -28.41 0.12 -5.65
C ASP A 913 -27.12 -0.12 -6.45
N LEU A 914 -27.15 0.00 -7.78
CA LEU A 914 -25.99 -0.26 -8.63
C LEU A 914 -24.80 0.64 -8.28
N LYS A 915 -25.06 1.88 -7.85
CA LYS A 915 -24.01 2.79 -7.37
C LYS A 915 -23.35 2.29 -6.09
N GLY A 916 -24.14 1.72 -5.18
CA GLY A 916 -23.65 1.09 -3.96
C GLY A 916 -22.83 -0.16 -4.26
N ILE A 917 -23.33 -1.04 -5.14
CA ILE A 917 -22.59 -2.24 -5.57
C ILE A 917 -21.25 -1.84 -6.19
N ALA A 918 -21.25 -0.90 -7.12
CA ALA A 918 -20.03 -0.37 -7.73
C ALA A 918 -19.07 0.23 -6.70
N PHE A 919 -19.59 0.96 -5.72
CA PHE A 919 -18.80 1.56 -4.64
C PHE A 919 -18.05 0.50 -3.82
N PHE A 920 -18.74 -0.55 -3.36
CA PHE A 920 -18.13 -1.59 -2.52
C PHE A 920 -17.24 -2.54 -3.33
N ALA A 921 -17.65 -2.93 -4.55
CA ALA A 921 -16.82 -3.74 -5.44
C ALA A 921 -15.54 -2.98 -5.81
N SER A 922 -15.66 -1.69 -6.15
CA SER A 922 -14.51 -0.80 -6.31
C SER A 922 -13.82 -0.45 -4.99
N ARG A 923 -13.98 -1.21 -3.90
CA ARG A 923 -13.22 -1.10 -2.64
C ARG A 923 -12.72 -2.44 -2.11
N ASP A 924 -13.05 -3.56 -2.76
CA ASP A 924 -12.39 -4.85 -2.55
C ASP A 924 -10.92 -4.79 -2.99
N ALA A 925 -10.03 -4.40 -2.06
CA ALA A 925 -8.64 -4.03 -2.34
C ALA A 925 -7.84 -5.17 -2.94
N VAL A 926 -8.09 -6.41 -2.51
CA VAL A 926 -7.33 -7.58 -2.94
C VAL A 926 -7.64 -7.85 -4.40
N ASN A 927 -8.92 -8.04 -4.73
CA ASN A 927 -9.35 -8.41 -6.07
C ASN A 927 -9.11 -7.30 -7.10
N MET A 928 -9.35 -6.05 -6.73
CA MET A 928 -9.21 -4.93 -7.66
C MET A 928 -7.77 -4.50 -7.91
N ALA A 929 -6.85 -4.81 -6.98
CA ALA A 929 -5.44 -4.54 -7.20
C ALA A 929 -4.78 -5.57 -8.11
N THR A 930 -5.40 -6.74 -8.27
CA THR A 930 -4.90 -7.85 -9.09
C THR A 930 -5.65 -8.01 -10.42
N ASP A 931 -6.70 -7.22 -10.65
CA ASP A 931 -7.42 -7.17 -11.93
C ASP A 931 -6.51 -6.65 -13.06
N PRO A 932 -6.61 -7.19 -14.29
CA PRO A 932 -5.84 -6.71 -15.43
C PRO A 932 -6.14 -5.27 -15.81
N THR A 933 -7.30 -4.74 -15.44
CA THR A 933 -7.66 -3.33 -15.59
C THR A 933 -7.91 -2.70 -14.23
N THR A 934 -7.81 -1.37 -14.14
CA THR A 934 -8.23 -0.63 -12.93
C THR A 934 -9.53 0.13 -13.22
N PRO A 935 -10.69 -0.55 -13.36
CA PRO A 935 -11.93 0.09 -13.76
C PRO A 935 -12.40 1.07 -12.67
N SER A 936 -12.78 2.27 -13.10
CA SER A 936 -13.34 3.28 -12.21
C SER A 936 -14.70 2.83 -11.66
N GLN A 937 -15.12 3.37 -10.51
CA GLN A 937 -16.46 3.10 -9.97
C GLN A 937 -17.57 3.37 -11.01
N GLN A 938 -17.43 4.44 -11.79
CA GLN A 938 -18.35 4.76 -12.88
C GLN A 938 -18.38 3.65 -13.94
N LYS A 939 -17.22 3.11 -14.30
CA LYS A 939 -17.14 1.98 -15.23
C LYS A 939 -17.86 0.74 -14.69
N ILE A 940 -17.74 0.47 -13.39
CA ILE A 940 -18.48 -0.64 -12.76
C ILE A 940 -20.00 -0.39 -12.84
N VAL A 941 -20.47 0.83 -12.59
CA VAL A 941 -21.90 1.18 -12.76
C VAL A 941 -22.36 0.93 -14.19
N GLU A 942 -21.58 1.33 -15.20
CA GLU A 942 -21.91 1.07 -16.60
C GLU A 942 -22.02 -0.43 -16.89
N LEU A 943 -21.07 -1.24 -16.40
CA LEU A 943 -21.07 -2.69 -16.57
C LEU A 943 -22.30 -3.32 -15.92
N LEU A 944 -22.63 -2.95 -14.69
CA LEU A 944 -23.82 -3.42 -13.97
C LEU A 944 -25.12 -2.98 -14.67
N THR A 945 -25.14 -1.78 -15.25
CA THR A 945 -26.31 -1.26 -15.99
C THR A 945 -26.59 -2.08 -17.25
N GLN A 946 -25.55 -2.58 -17.93
CA GLN A 946 -25.69 -3.41 -19.13
C GLN A 946 -26.35 -4.78 -18.85
N ILE A 947 -26.32 -5.24 -17.60
CA ILE A 947 -26.88 -6.54 -17.16
C ILE A 947 -28.05 -6.37 -16.17
N TYR A 948 -28.63 -5.16 -16.13
CA TYR A 948 -29.66 -4.82 -15.16
C TYR A 948 -31.04 -5.39 -15.51
N GLU A 949 -31.49 -5.14 -16.75
CA GLU A 949 -32.76 -5.65 -17.29
C GLU A 949 -32.59 -7.09 -17.74
#